data_AF-A0A353BBZ2-F1
#
_entry.id   AF-A0A353BBZ2-F1
#
_cell.length_a   1.000
_cell.length_b   1.000
_cell.length_c   1.000
_cell.angle_alpha   90.00
_cell.angle_beta   90.00
_cell.angle_gamma   90.00
#
_symmetry.space_group_name_H-M   'P 1'
#
loop_
_entity.id
_entity.type
_entity.pdbx_description
1 polymer ?
#
loop_
_entity_poly.entity_id
_entity_poly.type
_entity_poly.pdbx_seq_one_letter_code
_entity_poly.pdbx_strand_id
1 'polypeptide(L)'
;MRKKNLLPGTLRRLSVETLDPRLMLNADYRPIDGFGNNSQNPEWGTPDSQLLRLTTVEYEDGLSEPAGGFDGSGRPNPRAISNAVVAQSKDIHNDRGLTSFVFQWGQFIDHDLGLTEEAHPVTPFHIDVPDDDPTMFPEGIVPVLRSRFDTATGEDSPRQQINQITSYIDASMVYGSDVQRGLALRTLSGGQLKTSGDGLLPLNEDALANAAPPPFAPEEYYLAGDIRANEQPGLTSMHTLFVREHNRLAEEIAERDFAGEDLSDPEIDEAIYQQARQVVVGLVQTITYNEFLPALLGPTGTTSYAGYDSEVNPGIANVFSAALYRVGHTMLPNELMMLDDAGNAILDDAAGMPLADSFFQPSIVADFGIEPFLKGLSEQLTQEIDVHIVDAVRNMLFDPPAQFDLAAINIQRGRDHGLPDYNQVREDFGLKPRQWFGQIAQWSAARNLGRAYNWDINNIDVWLGAIAERHVPGASVGELIHTVLVDQFSRVRDGDRFYFENSLPAALVHEIKSTTLADVIHRNTALTSLDSEVFRADTVLVYRADPESAVDVLVRRSGRNIQVVDQTNDVVLSEAPRSQVEQVVVFGSEQVDTISIAGSLSRQGIELEIHGGSGEDRLRLLGRGRSDFISIGDGTLRFNRLSATFGDVEAVEVDARGGSDYVDGSRSSVPLIIAGGNGHDRIAGSQFADLILGGNGHDIIAGLAGNDLIVGGNGRDMLFGNMGDDILIGGRGRDWLFGGAGEDVELQGGFPDEDERTGSLWDEALARWQDDLLRYGLL
;
A
#
# COMPACT_ATOMS: atom_id res chain seq x y z
N MET A 1 24.89 -57.00 -24.88
CA MET A 1 25.51 -55.77 -24.32
C MET A 1 25.78 -54.79 -25.45
N ARG A 2 25.56 -53.50 -25.17
CA ARG A 2 25.90 -52.29 -25.95
C ARG A 2 24.94 -51.84 -27.06
N LYS A 3 24.17 -50.82 -26.67
CA LYS A 3 23.94 -49.51 -27.30
C LYS A 3 23.61 -49.48 -28.80
N LYS A 4 22.34 -49.21 -29.11
CA LYS A 4 21.94 -48.48 -30.32
C LYS A 4 21.75 -47.01 -29.93
N ASN A 5 22.57 -46.16 -30.52
CA ASN A 5 22.38 -44.71 -30.52
C ASN A 5 21.13 -44.39 -31.36
N LEU A 6 20.14 -43.76 -30.75
CA LEU A 6 19.12 -42.99 -31.44
C LEU A 6 19.74 -41.62 -31.78
N LEU A 7 19.66 -41.24 -33.05
CA LEU A 7 19.95 -39.88 -33.49
C LEU A 7 18.85 -38.93 -32.96
N PRO A 8 19.17 -37.66 -32.66
CA PRO A 8 18.17 -36.69 -32.22
C PRO A 8 17.21 -36.41 -33.37
N GLY A 9 15.91 -36.48 -33.06
CA GLY A 9 14.86 -36.01 -33.94
C GLY A 9 15.04 -34.53 -34.23
N THR A 10 15.04 -34.18 -35.49
CA THR A 10 14.99 -32.81 -36.00
C THR A 10 13.77 -32.12 -35.40
N LEU A 11 14.00 -31.08 -34.57
CA LEU A 11 12.99 -30.12 -34.16
C LEU A 11 12.26 -29.62 -35.41
N ARG A 12 10.96 -29.93 -35.54
CA ARG A 12 10.09 -29.21 -36.46
C ARG A 12 9.99 -27.79 -35.92
N ARG A 13 10.62 -26.82 -36.58
CA ARG A 13 10.18 -25.43 -36.50
C ARG A 13 8.69 -25.43 -36.85
N LEU A 14 7.84 -25.02 -35.91
CA LEU A 14 6.46 -24.66 -36.20
C LEU A 14 6.51 -23.50 -37.19
N SER A 15 6.17 -23.76 -38.46
CA SER A 15 5.92 -22.67 -39.41
C SER A 15 4.49 -22.19 -39.21
N VAL A 16 4.32 -20.87 -39.12
CA VAL A 16 3.04 -20.14 -39.07
C VAL A 16 2.08 -20.54 -40.22
N GLU A 17 2.57 -21.27 -41.22
CA GLU A 17 1.85 -21.70 -42.42
C GLU A 17 0.81 -22.82 -42.20
N THR A 18 0.73 -23.46 -41.02
CA THR A 18 -0.19 -24.59 -40.80
C THR A 18 -1.52 -24.23 -40.12
N LEU A 19 -1.74 -22.98 -39.72
CA LEU A 19 -3.03 -22.49 -39.21
C LEU A 19 -3.59 -21.47 -40.20
N ASP A 20 -4.83 -21.67 -40.68
CA ASP A 20 -5.48 -20.68 -41.56
C ASP A 20 -5.67 -19.38 -40.76
N PRO A 21 -5.09 -18.24 -41.18
CA PRO A 21 -5.30 -16.96 -40.52
C PRO A 21 -6.78 -16.59 -40.35
N ARG A 22 -7.68 -17.16 -41.16
CA ARG A 22 -9.14 -16.98 -41.04
C ARG A 22 -9.75 -17.60 -39.79
N LEU A 23 -9.11 -18.62 -39.19
CA LEU A 23 -9.56 -19.20 -37.92
C LEU A 23 -9.26 -18.26 -36.74
N MET A 24 -8.20 -17.44 -36.85
CA MET A 24 -7.83 -16.43 -35.85
C MET A 24 -8.43 -15.03 -36.12
N LEU A 25 -9.09 -14.83 -37.26
CA LEU A 25 -9.64 -13.54 -37.72
C LEU A 25 -11.15 -13.67 -37.98
N ASN A 26 -11.90 -14.25 -37.04
CA ASN A 26 -13.35 -14.07 -37.03
C ASN A 26 -13.69 -12.68 -36.45
N ALA A 27 -14.57 -11.93 -37.12
CA ALA A 27 -15.01 -10.59 -36.67
C ALA A 27 -15.70 -10.60 -35.30
N ASP A 28 -16.09 -11.78 -34.82
CA ASP A 28 -16.78 -12.01 -33.55
C ASP A 28 -15.82 -12.03 -32.35
N TYR A 29 -14.52 -12.26 -32.55
CA TYR A 29 -13.52 -12.35 -31.47
C TYR A 29 -12.48 -11.23 -31.58
N ARG A 30 -11.91 -10.85 -30.44
CA ARG A 30 -10.83 -9.87 -30.39
C ARG A 30 -9.54 -10.50 -30.96
N PRO A 31 -8.87 -9.88 -31.94
CA PRO A 31 -7.53 -10.29 -32.35
C PRO A 31 -6.51 -10.19 -31.20
N ILE A 32 -5.48 -11.03 -31.21
CA ILE A 32 -4.50 -11.09 -30.11
C ILE A 32 -3.70 -9.78 -29.95
N ASP A 33 -3.54 -9.03 -31.04
CA ASP A 33 -2.84 -7.75 -31.11
C ASP A 33 -3.80 -6.54 -30.98
N GLY A 34 -5.08 -6.79 -30.72
CA GLY A 34 -6.11 -5.74 -30.60
C GLY A 34 -6.47 -5.03 -31.90
N PHE A 35 -5.91 -5.41 -33.06
CA PHE A 35 -6.17 -4.75 -34.33
C PHE A 35 -7.66 -4.78 -34.69
N GLY A 36 -8.18 -3.66 -35.21
CA GLY A 36 -9.57 -3.57 -35.65
C GLY A 36 -10.61 -3.60 -34.51
N ASN A 37 -10.20 -3.36 -33.27
CA ASN A 37 -11.14 -3.05 -32.19
C ASN A 37 -12.01 -1.85 -32.59
N ASN A 38 -11.38 -0.72 -32.92
CA ASN A 38 -12.06 0.42 -33.49
C ASN A 38 -12.12 0.30 -35.02
N SER A 39 -13.33 0.35 -35.59
CA SER A 39 -13.53 0.16 -37.03
C SER A 39 -13.09 1.36 -37.89
N GLN A 40 -13.01 2.55 -37.31
CA GLN A 40 -12.56 3.77 -38.00
C GLN A 40 -11.06 3.98 -37.84
N ASN A 41 -10.50 3.56 -36.71
CA ASN A 41 -9.08 3.68 -36.36
C ASN A 41 -8.53 2.30 -35.94
N PRO A 42 -8.29 1.37 -36.88
CA PRO A 42 -8.01 -0.03 -36.56
C PRO A 42 -6.69 -0.27 -35.82
N GLU A 43 -5.78 0.70 -35.79
CA GLU A 43 -4.50 0.64 -35.08
C GLU A 43 -4.57 1.22 -33.65
N TRP A 44 -5.71 1.79 -33.22
CA TRP A 44 -5.82 2.27 -31.84
C TRP A 44 -5.69 1.12 -30.85
N GLY A 45 -4.81 1.29 -29.86
CA GLY A 45 -4.58 0.33 -28.79
C GLY A 45 -3.81 -0.94 -29.19
N THR A 46 -3.26 -1.02 -30.41
CA THR A 46 -2.39 -2.15 -30.80
C THR A 46 -0.99 -2.01 -30.21
N PRO A 47 -0.20 -3.10 -30.11
CA PRO A 47 1.22 -3.04 -29.80
C PRO A 47 2.00 -2.10 -30.71
N ASP A 48 3.11 -1.58 -30.18
CA ASP A 48 4.00 -0.58 -30.75
C ASP A 48 3.32 0.77 -31.12
N SER A 49 2.13 1.04 -30.59
CA SER A 49 1.46 2.35 -30.72
C SER A 49 2.07 3.39 -29.79
N GLN A 50 2.08 4.66 -30.21
CA GLN A 50 2.56 5.77 -29.38
C GLN A 50 1.68 5.95 -28.14
N LEU A 51 2.30 6.19 -26.99
CA LEU A 51 1.59 6.59 -25.78
C LEU A 51 0.91 7.95 -25.99
N LEU A 52 -0.32 8.10 -25.51
CA LEU A 52 -1.07 9.35 -25.67
C LEU A 52 -0.44 10.48 -24.84
N ARG A 53 -0.21 11.62 -25.49
CA ARG A 53 0.22 12.86 -24.83
C ARG A 53 -1.00 13.68 -24.43
N LEU A 54 -1.47 13.49 -23.20
CA LEU A 54 -2.54 14.28 -22.59
C LEU A 54 -2.02 15.46 -21.77
N THR A 55 -0.70 15.57 -21.64
CA THR A 55 -0.02 16.65 -20.93
C THR A 55 0.89 17.41 -21.88
N THR A 56 1.30 18.60 -21.45
CA THR A 56 2.42 19.33 -22.00
C THR A 56 3.65 18.40 -22.07
N VAL A 57 4.48 18.56 -23.10
CA VAL A 57 5.71 17.78 -23.30
C VAL A 57 6.90 18.63 -22.88
N GLU A 58 7.69 18.14 -21.93
CA GLU A 58 8.85 18.85 -21.38
C GLU A 58 10.13 18.03 -21.56
N TYR A 59 10.86 18.34 -22.62
CA TYR A 59 12.26 17.97 -22.81
C TYR A 59 13.13 19.21 -22.68
N GLU A 60 14.35 19.08 -22.17
CA GLU A 60 15.29 20.19 -21.94
C GLU A 60 15.60 20.95 -23.24
N ASP A 61 15.77 20.22 -24.34
CA ASP A 61 15.96 20.76 -25.70
C ASP A 61 14.64 20.93 -26.48
N GLY A 62 13.51 20.63 -25.84
CA GLY A 62 12.18 20.59 -26.45
C GLY A 62 11.95 19.40 -27.40
N LEU A 63 12.90 18.46 -27.52
CA LEU A 63 12.87 17.37 -28.48
C LEU A 63 13.05 16.01 -27.85
N SER A 64 14.18 15.76 -27.18
CA SER A 64 14.49 14.42 -26.67
C SER A 64 15.41 14.39 -25.46
N GLU A 65 16.09 15.48 -25.12
CA GLU A 65 16.95 15.56 -23.94
C GLU A 65 16.06 15.55 -22.68
N PRO A 66 16.19 14.56 -21.78
CA PRO A 66 15.34 14.45 -20.59
C PRO A 66 15.33 15.74 -19.77
N ALA A 67 14.20 16.05 -19.13
CA ALA A 67 14.09 17.21 -18.25
C ALA A 67 15.16 17.16 -17.15
N GLY A 68 15.94 18.25 -17.01
CA GLY A 68 17.09 18.30 -16.10
C GLY A 68 18.44 17.93 -16.73
N GLY A 69 18.45 17.58 -18.01
CA GLY A 69 19.66 17.26 -18.78
C GLY A 69 20.26 15.88 -18.50
N PHE A 70 21.18 15.42 -19.36
CA PHE A 70 21.90 14.16 -19.12
C PHE A 70 22.87 14.23 -17.93
N ASP A 71 23.32 15.43 -17.57
CA ASP A 71 24.22 15.67 -16.43
C ASP A 71 23.46 15.96 -15.12
N GLY A 72 22.12 15.97 -15.15
CA GLY A 72 21.27 16.22 -13.99
C GLY A 72 21.38 17.63 -13.42
N SER A 73 21.94 18.60 -14.14
CA SER A 73 22.17 19.96 -13.62
C SER A 73 20.91 20.82 -13.55
N GLY A 74 19.86 20.48 -14.31
CA GLY A 74 18.62 21.26 -14.37
C GLY A 74 17.56 20.88 -13.32
N ARG A 75 17.64 19.70 -12.71
CA ARG A 75 16.68 19.22 -11.70
C ARG A 75 17.39 18.46 -10.56
N PRO A 76 16.87 18.45 -9.32
CA PRO A 76 17.51 17.76 -8.22
C PRO A 76 17.72 16.26 -8.50
N ASN A 77 18.80 15.69 -7.96
CA ASN A 77 19.17 14.30 -8.16
C ASN A 77 18.09 13.34 -7.58
N PRO A 78 17.56 12.39 -8.37
CA PRO A 78 16.51 11.47 -7.91
C PRO A 78 16.85 10.63 -6.67
N ARG A 79 18.10 10.17 -6.52
CA ARG A 79 18.52 9.41 -5.34
C ARG A 79 18.60 10.29 -4.10
N ALA A 80 19.08 11.52 -4.24
CA ALA A 80 19.05 12.51 -3.16
C ALA A 80 17.60 12.83 -2.72
N ILE A 81 16.66 12.94 -3.66
CA ILE A 81 15.23 13.10 -3.36
C ILE A 81 14.69 11.88 -2.60
N SER A 82 14.97 10.67 -3.09
CA SER A 82 14.55 9.42 -2.46
C SER A 82 15.01 9.32 -1.00
N ASN A 83 16.29 9.61 -0.73
CA ASN A 83 16.82 9.61 0.64
C ASN A 83 16.20 10.67 1.54
N ALA A 84 15.87 11.85 1.01
CA ALA A 84 15.35 12.97 1.79
C ALA A 84 13.85 12.90 2.08
N VAL A 85 13.08 12.27 1.18
CA VAL A 85 11.61 12.33 1.18
C VAL A 85 10.97 10.95 1.37
N VAL A 86 11.53 9.92 0.75
CA VAL A 86 10.82 8.64 0.50
C VAL A 86 11.19 7.54 1.49
N ALA A 87 12.26 7.70 2.27
CA ALA A 87 12.74 6.65 3.17
C ALA A 87 11.70 6.27 4.24
N GLN A 88 11.41 4.97 4.33
CA GLN A 88 10.50 4.39 5.31
C GLN A 88 11.25 3.45 6.26
N SER A 89 11.22 3.77 7.56
CA SER A 89 11.98 3.00 8.58
C SER A 89 11.15 1.96 9.34
N LYS A 90 9.82 2.05 9.25
CA LYS A 90 8.85 1.16 9.89
C LYS A 90 7.65 1.02 8.97
N ASP A 91 6.92 -0.08 9.09
CA ASP A 91 5.68 -0.25 8.34
C ASP A 91 4.68 0.86 8.70
N ILE A 92 3.98 1.35 7.68
CA ILE A 92 2.92 2.36 7.76
C ILE A 92 1.77 1.71 7.00
N HIS A 93 0.82 1.11 7.70
CA HIS A 93 -0.25 0.36 7.06
C HIS A 93 -1.28 1.28 6.43
N ASN A 94 -1.87 0.84 5.31
CA ASN A 94 -2.90 1.61 4.65
C ASN A 94 -4.07 1.84 5.59
N ASP A 95 -4.41 3.11 5.69
CA ASP A 95 -5.31 3.67 6.63
C ASP A 95 -6.79 3.37 6.34
N ARG A 96 -7.09 2.63 5.27
CA ARG A 96 -8.43 2.20 4.85
C ARG A 96 -8.58 0.68 4.83
N GLY A 97 -7.64 -0.02 5.47
CA GLY A 97 -7.64 -1.48 5.56
C GLY A 97 -7.50 -2.16 4.20
N LEU A 98 -6.84 -1.52 3.23
CA LEU A 98 -6.57 -2.15 1.95
C LEU A 98 -5.57 -3.29 2.13
N THR A 99 -5.89 -4.43 1.52
CA THR A 99 -5.01 -5.59 1.53
C THR A 99 -3.96 -5.49 0.42
N SER A 100 -2.93 -6.32 0.51
CA SER A 100 -1.89 -6.46 -0.50
C SER A 100 -2.44 -6.89 -1.87
N PHE A 101 -3.67 -7.41 -1.96
CA PHE A 101 -4.33 -7.62 -3.25
C PHE A 101 -4.49 -6.33 -4.07
N VAL A 102 -4.55 -5.16 -3.45
CA VAL A 102 -4.67 -3.89 -4.20
C VAL A 102 -3.42 -3.66 -5.04
N PHE A 103 -2.22 -3.74 -4.47
CA PHE A 103 -1.00 -3.58 -5.28
C PHE A 103 -0.83 -4.75 -6.24
N GLN A 104 -1.15 -5.98 -5.81
CA GLN A 104 -0.95 -7.17 -6.64
C GLN A 104 -1.84 -7.16 -7.89
N TRP A 105 -3.12 -6.82 -7.73
CA TRP A 105 -4.04 -6.66 -8.84
C TRP A 105 -3.67 -5.45 -9.69
N GLY A 106 -3.28 -4.34 -9.06
CA GLY A 106 -2.77 -3.15 -9.75
C GLY A 106 -1.62 -3.48 -10.70
N GLN A 107 -0.63 -4.26 -10.23
CA GLN A 107 0.49 -4.75 -11.04
C GLN A 107 0.02 -5.71 -12.15
N PHE A 108 -0.86 -6.66 -11.83
CA PHE A 108 -1.40 -7.61 -12.81
C PHE A 108 -2.14 -6.92 -13.97
N ILE A 109 -2.87 -5.84 -13.67
CA ILE A 109 -3.56 -5.01 -14.66
C ILE A 109 -2.61 -4.04 -15.38
N ASP A 110 -1.60 -3.48 -14.71
CA ASP A 110 -0.55 -2.69 -15.40
C ASP A 110 0.08 -3.51 -16.52
N HIS A 111 0.31 -4.81 -16.25
CA HIS A 111 0.89 -5.75 -17.20
C HIS A 111 -0.07 -6.17 -18.33
N ASP A 112 -1.34 -5.79 -18.27
CA ASP A 112 -2.31 -5.91 -19.37
C ASP A 112 -2.45 -4.62 -20.19
N LEU A 113 -2.06 -3.48 -19.60
CA LEU A 113 -2.27 -2.15 -20.19
C LEU A 113 -1.02 -1.58 -20.84
N GLY A 114 0.14 -1.67 -20.18
CA GLY A 114 1.35 -0.96 -20.58
C GLY A 114 2.64 -1.77 -20.46
N LEU A 115 3.47 -1.69 -21.50
CA LEU A 115 4.87 -2.13 -21.48
C LEU A 115 5.73 -1.19 -22.32
N THR A 116 6.78 -0.64 -21.71
CA THR A 116 7.82 0.11 -22.43
C THR A 116 9.17 -0.37 -21.95
N GLU A 117 9.81 -1.21 -22.76
CA GLU A 117 11.17 -1.72 -22.57
C GLU A 117 12.22 -0.64 -22.88
N GLU A 118 13.49 -1.01 -22.84
CA GLU A 118 14.61 -0.14 -23.15
C GLU A 118 14.74 0.17 -24.66
N ALA A 119 15.33 1.32 -24.96
CA ALA A 119 15.61 1.73 -26.33
C ALA A 119 16.67 0.83 -27.00
N HIS A 120 16.54 0.67 -28.32
CA HIS A 120 17.54 0.02 -29.15
C HIS A 120 17.99 0.96 -30.29
N PRO A 121 19.28 1.35 -30.35
CA PRO A 121 20.38 0.96 -29.45
C PRO A 121 20.21 1.49 -28.01
N VAL A 122 20.76 0.74 -27.04
CA VAL A 122 20.68 1.07 -25.62
C VAL A 122 21.31 2.43 -25.35
N THR A 123 20.56 3.28 -24.64
CA THR A 123 20.99 4.63 -24.27
C THR A 123 20.95 4.76 -22.73
N PRO A 124 22.11 4.83 -22.06
CA PRO A 124 22.17 5.03 -20.61
C PRO A 124 21.59 6.38 -20.18
N PHE A 125 20.94 6.39 -19.02
CA PHE A 125 20.45 7.59 -18.33
C PHE A 125 20.48 7.36 -16.81
N HIS A 126 21.64 6.89 -16.33
CA HIS A 126 21.87 6.53 -14.93
C HIS A 126 21.64 7.68 -13.97
N ILE A 127 21.45 7.34 -12.70
CA ILE A 127 21.33 8.30 -11.61
C ILE A 127 22.62 8.23 -10.80
N ASP A 128 23.34 9.36 -10.69
CA ASP A 128 24.52 9.43 -9.84
C ASP A 128 24.14 9.27 -8.37
N VAL A 129 24.90 8.48 -7.63
CA VAL A 129 24.72 8.30 -6.19
C VAL A 129 25.54 9.36 -5.45
N PRO A 130 24.95 10.13 -4.50
CA PRO A 130 25.69 11.10 -3.70
C PRO A 130 26.88 10.48 -2.95
N ASP A 131 27.99 11.20 -2.83
CA ASP A 131 29.21 10.72 -2.13
C ASP A 131 28.96 10.37 -0.64
N ASP A 132 27.93 10.98 -0.03
CA ASP A 132 27.52 10.77 1.35
C ASP A 132 26.29 9.85 1.51
N ASP A 133 25.92 9.11 0.47
CA ASP A 133 24.79 8.18 0.52
C ASP A 133 24.99 7.13 1.64
N PRO A 134 23.97 6.89 2.49
CA PRO A 134 24.08 5.92 3.57
C PRO A 134 24.14 4.47 3.06
N THR A 135 23.76 4.23 1.81
CA THR A 135 23.73 2.91 1.18
C THR A 135 24.89 2.75 0.20
N MET A 136 25.53 1.58 0.21
CA MET A 136 26.71 1.31 -0.61
C MET A 136 26.36 0.85 -2.02
N PHE A 137 26.46 1.75 -3.01
CA PHE A 137 26.33 1.43 -4.43
C PHE A 137 27.71 1.12 -5.04
N PRO A 138 28.02 -0.13 -5.42
CA PRO A 138 29.36 -0.52 -5.87
C PRO A 138 29.87 0.25 -7.09
N GLU A 139 28.96 0.65 -7.99
CA GLU A 139 29.27 1.41 -9.20
C GLU A 139 29.12 2.93 -9.03
N GLY A 140 28.66 3.40 -7.86
CA GLY A 140 28.35 4.82 -7.63
C GLY A 140 27.16 5.35 -8.44
N ILE A 141 26.37 4.47 -9.05
CA ILE A 141 25.20 4.82 -9.86
C ILE A 141 24.01 3.89 -9.55
N VAL A 142 22.80 4.38 -9.78
CA VAL A 142 21.61 3.55 -10.02
C VAL A 142 21.45 3.36 -11.53
N PRO A 143 21.48 2.13 -12.06
CA PRO A 143 21.43 1.89 -13.50
C PRO A 143 20.02 2.15 -14.04
N VAL A 144 19.91 3.08 -15.00
CA VAL A 144 18.68 3.35 -15.74
C VAL A 144 19.00 3.50 -17.22
N LEU A 145 18.16 2.90 -18.06
CA LEU A 145 18.24 2.99 -19.52
C LEU A 145 17.03 3.72 -20.05
N ARG A 146 17.21 4.54 -21.08
CA ARG A 146 16.11 5.28 -21.72
C ARG A 146 15.11 4.32 -22.37
N SER A 147 13.84 4.69 -22.30
CA SER A 147 12.72 3.93 -22.82
C SER A 147 12.69 3.84 -24.34
N ARG A 148 12.19 2.70 -24.83
CA ARG A 148 11.87 2.49 -26.23
C ARG A 148 10.88 3.55 -26.73
N PHE A 149 11.08 3.98 -27.97
CA PHE A 149 10.35 5.09 -28.55
C PHE A 149 10.17 4.87 -30.06
N ASP A 150 9.24 5.62 -30.64
CA ASP A 150 9.05 5.68 -32.08
C ASP A 150 10.25 6.40 -32.71
N THR A 151 11.04 5.66 -33.48
CA THR A 151 12.27 6.13 -34.10
C THR A 151 12.05 7.20 -35.18
N ALA A 152 10.81 7.47 -35.58
CA ALA A 152 10.45 8.62 -36.40
C ALA A 152 10.34 9.95 -35.61
N THR A 153 10.48 9.91 -34.28
CA THR A 153 10.39 11.07 -33.38
C THR A 153 11.72 11.33 -32.66
N GLY A 154 11.84 12.48 -31.97
CA GLY A 154 13.01 12.85 -31.18
C GLY A 154 14.07 13.71 -31.90
N GLU A 155 13.96 13.88 -33.22
CA GLU A 155 14.82 14.80 -33.99
C GLU A 155 14.07 16.06 -34.45
N ASP A 156 13.01 15.90 -35.25
CA ASP A 156 12.20 17.01 -35.78
C ASP A 156 10.91 17.26 -34.99
N SER A 157 10.58 16.35 -34.07
CA SER A 157 9.41 16.40 -33.20
C SER A 157 9.76 15.79 -31.84
N PRO A 158 9.01 16.12 -30.76
CA PRO A 158 9.28 15.57 -29.46
C PRO A 158 9.23 14.03 -29.45
N ARG A 159 10.17 13.40 -28.75
CA ARG A 159 10.30 11.95 -28.62
C ARG A 159 9.03 11.33 -28.05
N GLN A 160 8.53 10.27 -28.69
CA GLN A 160 7.31 9.55 -28.29
C GLN A 160 7.63 8.11 -27.90
N GLN A 161 7.46 7.78 -26.62
CA GLN A 161 7.53 6.40 -26.16
C GLN A 161 6.34 5.59 -26.70
N ILE A 162 6.55 4.28 -26.85
CA ILE A 162 5.55 3.36 -27.39
C ILE A 162 5.10 2.36 -26.32
N ASN A 163 3.87 1.90 -26.45
CA ASN A 163 3.36 0.76 -25.72
C ASN A 163 3.56 -0.52 -26.53
N GLN A 164 4.21 -1.53 -25.98
CA GLN A 164 4.57 -2.76 -26.69
C GLN A 164 3.55 -3.90 -26.51
N ILE A 165 2.49 -3.65 -25.76
CA ILE A 165 1.36 -4.56 -25.60
C ILE A 165 0.06 -3.85 -25.97
N THR A 166 -1.06 -4.58 -25.99
CA THR A 166 -2.36 -3.96 -26.25
C THR A 166 -2.71 -2.96 -25.14
N SER A 167 -3.56 -1.98 -25.43
CA SER A 167 -4.00 -0.98 -24.42
C SER A 167 -5.32 -1.37 -23.72
N TYR A 168 -5.86 -2.54 -24.01
CA TYR A 168 -7.17 -2.98 -23.54
C TYR A 168 -7.02 -3.79 -22.26
N ILE A 169 -8.07 -3.84 -21.43
CA ILE A 169 -8.17 -4.89 -20.41
C ILE A 169 -8.70 -6.13 -21.13
N ASP A 170 -7.82 -6.88 -21.78
CA ASP A 170 -8.16 -8.04 -22.61
C ASP A 170 -7.42 -9.31 -22.23
N ALA A 171 -6.89 -9.33 -21.01
CA ALA A 171 -6.15 -10.42 -20.42
C ALA A 171 -4.92 -10.83 -21.27
N SER A 172 -4.32 -9.91 -22.01
CA SER A 172 -3.09 -10.10 -22.76
C SER A 172 -1.91 -10.54 -21.87
N MET A 173 -1.91 -10.20 -20.58
CA MET A 173 -0.94 -10.75 -19.62
C MET A 173 -1.08 -12.27 -19.41
N VAL A 174 -2.23 -12.86 -19.74
CA VAL A 174 -2.49 -14.31 -19.78
C VAL A 174 -2.28 -14.87 -21.18
N TYR A 175 -2.76 -14.17 -22.22
CA TYR A 175 -2.86 -14.71 -23.58
C TYR A 175 -1.76 -14.27 -24.56
N GLY A 176 -0.98 -13.25 -24.22
CA GLY A 176 -0.01 -12.59 -25.09
C GLY A 176 -0.63 -11.44 -25.88
N SER A 177 0.22 -10.53 -26.33
CA SER A 177 -0.12 -9.43 -27.26
C SER A 177 0.32 -9.70 -28.71
N ASP A 178 0.91 -10.87 -28.96
CA ASP A 178 1.39 -11.27 -30.28
C ASP A 178 1.09 -12.75 -30.55
N VAL A 179 0.99 -13.09 -31.83
CA VAL A 179 0.60 -14.43 -32.30
C VAL A 179 1.62 -15.50 -31.90
N GLN A 180 2.92 -15.19 -31.88
CA GLN A 180 3.96 -16.16 -31.56
C GLN A 180 3.86 -16.58 -30.09
N ARG A 181 3.79 -15.61 -29.18
CA ARG A 181 3.62 -15.88 -27.74
C ARG A 181 2.28 -16.55 -27.45
N GLY A 182 1.18 -16.06 -28.01
CA GLY A 182 -0.14 -16.65 -27.81
C GLY A 182 -0.24 -18.10 -28.25
N LEU A 183 0.41 -18.47 -29.37
CA LEU A 183 0.50 -19.86 -29.81
C LEU A 183 1.41 -20.71 -28.91
N ALA A 184 2.52 -20.17 -28.43
CA ALA A 184 3.45 -20.90 -27.57
C ALA A 184 2.80 -21.31 -26.24
N LEU A 185 1.81 -20.53 -25.78
CA LEU A 185 1.05 -20.78 -24.55
C LEU A 185 -0.06 -21.83 -24.70
N ARG A 186 -0.46 -22.22 -25.91
CA ARG A 186 -1.60 -23.11 -26.15
C ARG A 186 -1.20 -24.57 -26.32
N THR A 187 -2.03 -25.49 -25.84
CA THR A 187 -1.87 -26.93 -26.11
C THR A 187 -2.24 -27.28 -27.56
N LEU A 188 -3.05 -26.43 -28.20
CA LEU A 188 -3.69 -26.66 -29.51
C LEU A 188 -4.59 -27.91 -29.51
N SER A 189 -5.19 -28.22 -28.36
CA SER A 189 -6.21 -29.24 -28.20
C SER A 189 -7.15 -28.88 -27.05
N GLY A 190 -8.47 -28.99 -27.28
CA GLY A 190 -9.51 -28.72 -26.27
C GLY A 190 -9.60 -27.27 -25.83
N GLY A 191 -9.03 -26.34 -26.59
CA GLY A 191 -8.98 -24.92 -26.27
C GLY A 191 -8.11 -24.56 -25.07
N GLN A 192 -7.24 -25.47 -24.60
CA GLN A 192 -6.49 -25.29 -23.35
C GLN A 192 -5.18 -24.51 -23.52
N LEU A 193 -4.78 -23.87 -22.43
CA LEU A 193 -3.43 -23.34 -22.22
C LEU A 193 -2.53 -24.42 -21.61
N LYS A 194 -1.25 -24.40 -21.98
CA LYS A 194 -0.22 -25.27 -21.41
C LYS A 194 -0.03 -24.96 -19.92
N THR A 195 0.26 -25.99 -19.16
CA THR A 195 0.70 -25.90 -17.75
C THR A 195 1.91 -26.82 -17.56
N SER A 196 2.68 -26.61 -16.49
CA SER A 196 3.61 -27.61 -15.99
C SER A 196 2.86 -28.79 -15.32
N GLY A 197 3.59 -29.86 -14.99
CA GLY A 197 3.00 -31.11 -14.47
C GLY A 197 2.30 -31.00 -13.11
N ASP A 198 2.51 -29.91 -12.39
CA ASP A 198 1.91 -29.51 -11.11
C ASP A 198 0.78 -28.47 -11.26
N GLY A 199 0.38 -28.14 -12.50
CA GLY A 199 -0.68 -27.17 -12.78
C GLY A 199 -0.26 -25.72 -12.53
N LEU A 200 1.05 -25.44 -12.54
CA LEU A 200 1.59 -24.08 -12.61
C LEU A 200 1.73 -23.64 -14.08
N LEU A 201 2.22 -22.42 -14.30
CA LEU A 201 2.54 -21.93 -15.64
C LEU A 201 3.52 -22.87 -16.38
N PRO A 202 3.47 -22.92 -17.72
CA PRO A 202 4.45 -23.67 -18.49
C PRO A 202 5.84 -23.04 -18.34
N LEU A 203 6.89 -23.85 -18.41
CA LEU A 203 8.26 -23.33 -18.52
C LEU A 203 8.51 -22.76 -19.92
N ASN A 204 9.43 -21.81 -20.04
CA ASN A 204 9.76 -21.15 -21.30
C ASN A 204 10.69 -22.01 -22.19
N GLU A 205 10.21 -23.20 -22.58
CA GLU A 205 10.95 -24.16 -23.39
C GLU A 205 11.34 -23.64 -24.79
N ASP A 206 10.60 -22.65 -25.30
CA ASP A 206 10.84 -22.01 -26.60
C ASP A 206 11.81 -20.81 -26.51
N ALA A 207 12.33 -20.49 -25.31
CA ALA A 207 13.24 -19.39 -25.03
C ALA A 207 12.75 -18.03 -25.59
N LEU A 208 11.45 -17.76 -25.45
CA LEU A 208 10.88 -16.45 -25.78
C LEU A 208 11.39 -15.39 -24.81
N ALA A 209 11.37 -14.13 -25.24
CA ALA A 209 11.87 -13.01 -24.43
C ALA A 209 11.09 -12.90 -23.11
N ASN A 210 11.79 -12.96 -21.97
CA ASN A 210 11.21 -12.65 -20.66
C ASN A 210 12.01 -11.49 -20.06
N ALA A 211 11.35 -10.62 -19.31
CA ALA A 211 12.00 -9.58 -18.49
C ALA A 211 12.55 -10.21 -17.20
N ALA A 212 13.31 -11.30 -17.33
CA ALA A 212 13.88 -12.05 -16.24
C ALA A 212 15.41 -12.09 -16.44
N PRO A 213 16.19 -11.34 -15.63
CA PRO A 213 17.64 -11.31 -15.76
C PRO A 213 18.27 -12.65 -15.32
N PRO A 214 19.60 -12.83 -15.47
CA PRO A 214 20.32 -13.93 -14.80
C PRO A 214 19.98 -13.99 -13.30
N PRO A 215 20.16 -15.15 -12.62
CA PRO A 215 21.14 -16.19 -12.94
C PRO A 215 20.60 -17.40 -13.71
N PHE A 216 19.29 -17.60 -13.77
CA PHE A 216 18.70 -18.80 -14.39
C PHE A 216 18.72 -18.74 -15.91
N ALA A 217 18.75 -19.92 -16.54
CA ALA A 217 18.57 -20.02 -17.99
C ALA A 217 17.13 -19.62 -18.37
N PRO A 218 16.88 -19.08 -19.58
CA PRO A 218 15.54 -18.70 -20.01
C PRO A 218 14.48 -19.80 -19.81
N GLU A 219 14.86 -21.06 -20.01
CA GLU A 219 13.96 -22.23 -19.92
C GLU A 219 13.60 -22.61 -18.47
N GLU A 220 14.28 -22.05 -17.47
CA GLU A 220 13.97 -22.27 -16.05
C GLU A 220 12.91 -21.28 -15.54
N TYR A 221 12.63 -20.22 -16.30
CA TYR A 221 11.55 -19.28 -16.01
C TYR A 221 10.20 -19.76 -16.56
N TYR A 222 9.12 -19.33 -15.91
CA TYR A 222 7.78 -19.52 -16.42
C TYR A 222 7.51 -18.68 -17.67
N LEU A 223 6.63 -19.16 -18.54
CA LEU A 223 6.13 -18.45 -19.69
C LEU A 223 4.66 -18.07 -19.44
N ALA A 224 4.35 -16.78 -19.64
CA ALA A 224 3.01 -16.23 -19.60
C ALA A 224 2.78 -15.28 -20.80
N GLY A 225 1.59 -14.68 -20.86
CA GLY A 225 1.25 -13.67 -21.87
C GLY A 225 2.09 -12.40 -21.78
N ASP A 226 2.38 -11.94 -20.56
CA ASP A 226 3.32 -10.84 -20.32
C ASP A 226 4.72 -11.35 -19.93
N ILE A 227 5.75 -10.60 -20.34
CA ILE A 227 7.16 -10.98 -20.17
C ILE A 227 7.65 -10.85 -18.72
N ARG A 228 6.92 -10.12 -17.86
CA ARG A 228 7.28 -9.81 -16.47
C ARG A 228 6.65 -10.77 -15.46
N ALA A 229 5.98 -11.83 -15.89
CA ALA A 229 5.25 -12.74 -14.99
C ALA A 229 6.08 -13.38 -13.88
N ASN A 230 7.41 -13.46 -14.05
CA ASN A 230 8.35 -14.01 -13.07
C ASN A 230 8.90 -12.96 -12.10
N GLU A 231 8.45 -11.70 -12.17
CA GLU A 231 9.03 -10.61 -11.38
C GLU A 231 8.99 -10.93 -9.88
N GLN A 232 7.86 -11.45 -9.37
CA GLN A 232 7.72 -11.89 -7.98
C GLN A 232 6.65 -13.01 -7.86
N PRO A 233 6.67 -13.84 -6.78
CA PRO A 233 5.86 -15.06 -6.69
C PRO A 233 4.34 -14.85 -6.59
N GLY A 234 3.88 -13.77 -5.96
CA GLY A 234 2.47 -13.34 -5.97
C GLY A 234 1.96 -13.01 -7.38
N LEU A 235 2.78 -12.35 -8.22
CA LEU A 235 2.42 -12.07 -9.62
C LEU A 235 2.34 -13.37 -10.42
N THR A 236 3.34 -14.24 -10.27
CA THR A 236 3.36 -15.58 -10.89
C THR A 236 2.11 -16.40 -10.48
N SER A 237 1.69 -16.26 -9.22
CA SER A 237 0.49 -16.89 -8.67
C SER A 237 -0.78 -16.37 -9.34
N MET A 238 -0.90 -15.06 -9.59
CA MET A 238 -2.03 -14.48 -10.32
C MET A 238 -2.08 -14.97 -11.77
N HIS A 239 -0.95 -15.01 -12.48
CA HIS A 239 -0.91 -15.57 -13.84
C HIS A 239 -1.34 -17.05 -13.84
N THR A 240 -0.83 -17.85 -12.90
CA THR A 240 -1.22 -19.26 -12.75
C THR A 240 -2.73 -19.42 -12.50
N LEU A 241 -3.29 -18.59 -11.60
CA LEU A 241 -4.71 -18.61 -11.25
C LEU A 241 -5.60 -18.45 -12.47
N PHE A 242 -5.31 -17.47 -13.34
CA PHE A 242 -6.13 -17.22 -14.53
C PHE A 242 -5.89 -18.21 -15.67
N VAL A 243 -4.71 -18.85 -15.75
CA VAL A 243 -4.51 -20.01 -16.63
C VAL A 243 -5.36 -21.20 -16.18
N ARG A 244 -5.45 -21.46 -14.87
CA ARG A 244 -6.33 -22.49 -14.31
C ARG A 244 -7.80 -22.18 -14.61
N GLU A 245 -8.24 -20.94 -14.40
CA GLU A 245 -9.63 -20.55 -14.68
C GLU A 245 -9.98 -20.70 -16.16
N HIS A 246 -9.06 -20.32 -17.06
CA HIS A 246 -9.24 -20.56 -18.49
C HIS A 246 -9.40 -22.05 -18.82
N ASN A 247 -8.53 -22.92 -18.29
CA ASN A 247 -8.59 -24.35 -18.55
C ASN A 247 -9.87 -24.99 -17.97
N ARG A 248 -10.30 -24.57 -16.78
CA ARG A 248 -11.59 -25.00 -16.18
C ARG A 248 -12.76 -24.65 -17.10
N LEU A 249 -12.80 -23.42 -17.59
CA LEU A 249 -13.84 -22.96 -18.53
C LEU A 249 -13.78 -23.70 -19.87
N ALA A 250 -12.58 -23.92 -20.41
CA ALA A 250 -12.38 -24.67 -21.65
C ALA A 250 -12.89 -26.12 -21.53
N GLU A 251 -12.63 -26.78 -20.40
CA GLU A 251 -13.17 -28.12 -20.10
C GLU A 251 -14.70 -28.12 -20.03
N GLU A 252 -15.30 -27.16 -19.31
CA GLU A 252 -16.77 -27.05 -19.22
C GLU A 252 -17.43 -26.78 -20.57
N ILE A 253 -16.81 -25.94 -21.42
CA ILE A 253 -17.29 -25.67 -22.78
C ILE A 253 -17.16 -26.91 -23.66
N ALA A 254 -16.02 -27.61 -23.59
CA ALA A 254 -15.80 -28.84 -24.34
C ALA A 254 -16.83 -29.92 -23.97
N GLU A 255 -17.11 -30.09 -22.68
CA GLU A 255 -18.12 -31.04 -22.19
C GLU A 255 -19.56 -30.64 -22.53
N ARG A 256 -19.87 -29.34 -22.51
CA ARG A 256 -21.22 -28.84 -22.77
C ARG A 256 -21.58 -28.86 -24.26
N ASP A 257 -20.67 -28.39 -25.10
CA ASP A 257 -20.97 -28.04 -26.50
C ASP A 257 -20.31 -28.97 -27.53
N PHE A 258 -19.22 -29.67 -27.15
CA PHE A 258 -18.40 -30.48 -28.06
C PHE A 258 -18.21 -31.93 -27.58
N ALA A 259 -19.11 -32.41 -26.72
CA ALA A 259 -19.03 -33.76 -26.17
C ALA A 259 -19.02 -34.84 -27.27
N GLY A 260 -17.94 -35.61 -27.33
CA GLY A 260 -17.75 -36.70 -28.29
C GLY A 260 -17.09 -36.29 -29.61
N GLU A 261 -16.75 -35.01 -29.78
CA GLU A 261 -15.96 -34.53 -30.91
C GLU A 261 -14.44 -34.75 -30.70
N ASP A 262 -13.67 -34.64 -31.78
CA ASP A 262 -12.20 -34.63 -31.71
C ASP A 262 -11.72 -33.24 -31.28
N LEU A 263 -11.36 -33.10 -30.01
CA LEU A 263 -10.90 -31.84 -29.43
C LEU A 263 -9.56 -31.35 -30.01
N SER A 264 -8.86 -32.16 -30.80
CA SER A 264 -7.67 -31.73 -31.55
C SER A 264 -7.99 -31.15 -32.93
N ASP A 265 -9.26 -31.13 -33.33
CA ASP A 265 -9.71 -30.42 -34.52
C ASP A 265 -9.44 -28.91 -34.36
N PRO A 266 -8.71 -28.25 -35.30
CA PRO A 266 -8.34 -26.85 -35.15
C PRO A 266 -9.52 -25.88 -35.05
N GLU A 267 -10.67 -26.18 -35.66
CA GLU A 267 -11.85 -25.31 -35.59
C GLU A 267 -12.53 -25.43 -34.23
N ILE A 268 -12.56 -26.64 -33.66
CA ILE A 268 -13.13 -26.93 -32.34
C ILE A 268 -12.22 -26.37 -31.23
N ASP A 269 -10.91 -26.62 -31.30
CA ASP A 269 -9.93 -26.06 -30.36
C ASP A 269 -10.02 -24.54 -30.30
N GLU A 270 -10.03 -23.88 -31.46
CA GLU A 270 -10.13 -22.43 -31.55
C GLU A 270 -11.45 -21.91 -30.99
N ALA A 271 -12.57 -22.57 -31.29
CA ALA A 271 -13.88 -22.17 -30.79
C ALA A 271 -13.98 -22.28 -29.26
N ILE A 272 -13.39 -23.31 -28.65
CA ILE A 272 -13.34 -23.47 -27.19
C ILE A 272 -12.42 -22.41 -26.57
N TYR A 273 -11.21 -22.25 -27.11
CA TYR A 273 -10.23 -21.28 -26.63
C TYR A 273 -10.80 -19.85 -26.60
N GLN A 274 -11.42 -19.40 -27.70
CA GLN A 274 -11.97 -18.03 -27.77
C GLN A 274 -13.15 -17.82 -26.83
N GLN A 275 -14.03 -18.81 -26.65
CA GLN A 275 -15.13 -18.71 -25.69
C GLN A 275 -14.61 -18.62 -24.24
N ALA A 276 -13.66 -19.48 -23.86
CA ALA A 276 -13.04 -19.42 -22.54
C ALA A 276 -12.28 -18.10 -22.32
N ARG A 277 -11.53 -17.63 -23.32
CA ARG A 277 -10.83 -16.34 -23.29
C ARG A 277 -11.79 -15.18 -23.07
N GLN A 278 -12.92 -15.11 -23.78
CA GLN A 278 -13.90 -14.04 -23.61
C GLN A 278 -14.49 -13.97 -22.20
N VAL A 279 -14.74 -15.13 -21.57
CA VAL A 279 -15.22 -15.18 -20.18
C VAL A 279 -14.14 -14.67 -19.23
N VAL A 280 -12.88 -15.14 -19.36
CA VAL A 280 -11.76 -14.66 -18.53
C VAL A 280 -11.55 -13.16 -18.69
N VAL A 281 -11.61 -12.62 -19.91
CA VAL A 281 -11.57 -11.17 -20.16
C VAL A 281 -12.67 -10.45 -19.38
N GLY A 282 -13.90 -10.96 -19.43
CA GLY A 282 -15.00 -10.39 -18.66
C GLY A 282 -14.78 -10.46 -17.14
N LEU A 283 -14.18 -11.55 -16.63
CA LEU A 283 -13.80 -11.68 -15.22
C LEU A 283 -12.73 -10.66 -14.81
N VAL A 284 -11.67 -10.48 -15.59
CA VAL A 284 -10.63 -9.47 -15.32
C VAL A 284 -11.24 -8.06 -15.36
N GLN A 285 -12.08 -7.77 -16.36
CA GLN A 285 -12.77 -6.48 -16.47
C GLN A 285 -13.69 -6.24 -15.27
N THR A 286 -14.56 -7.18 -14.89
CA THR A 286 -15.50 -6.99 -13.77
C THR A 286 -14.77 -6.82 -12.44
N ILE A 287 -13.75 -7.63 -12.13
CA ILE A 287 -12.97 -7.50 -10.89
C ILE A 287 -12.30 -6.12 -10.84
N THR A 288 -11.74 -5.66 -11.97
CA THR A 288 -11.10 -4.34 -12.05
C THR A 288 -12.10 -3.21 -11.78
N TYR A 289 -13.23 -3.18 -12.47
CA TYR A 289 -14.20 -2.07 -12.36
C TYR A 289 -15.12 -2.13 -11.15
N ASN A 290 -15.37 -3.32 -10.58
CA ASN A 290 -16.36 -3.50 -9.51
C ASN A 290 -15.75 -3.79 -8.13
N GLU A 291 -14.49 -4.22 -8.06
CA GLU A 291 -13.81 -4.49 -6.78
C GLU A 291 -12.57 -3.60 -6.61
N PHE A 292 -11.58 -3.72 -7.49
CA PHE A 292 -10.28 -3.03 -7.34
C PHE A 292 -10.38 -1.49 -7.42
N LEU A 293 -10.97 -0.94 -8.49
CA LEU A 293 -11.06 0.51 -8.64
C LEU A 293 -11.91 1.15 -7.53
N PRO A 294 -13.08 0.61 -7.12
CA PRO A 294 -13.78 1.11 -5.94
C PRO A 294 -12.99 1.01 -4.63
N ALA A 295 -12.16 -0.04 -4.47
CA ALA A 295 -11.30 -0.17 -3.30
C ALA A 295 -10.27 0.98 -3.20
N LEU A 296 -9.59 1.27 -4.32
CA LEU A 296 -8.52 2.26 -4.41
C LEU A 296 -9.03 3.71 -4.53
N LEU A 297 -9.98 3.94 -5.44
CA LEU A 297 -10.43 5.29 -5.86
C LEU A 297 -11.72 5.74 -5.16
N GLY A 298 -12.38 4.84 -4.43
CA GLY A 298 -13.60 5.18 -3.71
C GLY A 298 -14.86 5.32 -4.57
N PRO A 299 -15.95 5.85 -4.00
CA PRO A 299 -17.27 5.89 -4.64
C PRO A 299 -17.34 6.70 -5.95
N THR A 300 -16.41 7.63 -6.16
CA THR A 300 -16.32 8.46 -7.37
C THR A 300 -15.30 7.93 -8.38
N GLY A 301 -14.64 6.82 -8.06
CA GLY A 301 -13.58 6.22 -8.86
C GLY A 301 -14.05 5.46 -10.09
N THR A 302 -15.36 5.18 -10.20
CA THR A 302 -15.93 4.48 -11.34
C THR A 302 -17.23 5.15 -11.78
N THR A 303 -17.48 5.14 -13.09
CA THR A 303 -18.72 5.64 -13.70
C THR A 303 -19.57 4.46 -14.19
N SER A 304 -20.87 4.66 -14.38
CA SER A 304 -21.69 3.62 -15.03
C SER A 304 -21.34 3.51 -16.50
N TYR A 305 -21.27 2.29 -17.03
CA TYR A 305 -21.01 2.06 -18.44
C TYR A 305 -22.18 2.54 -19.31
N ALA A 306 -21.88 3.39 -20.31
CA ALA A 306 -22.87 3.97 -21.22
C ALA A 306 -22.97 3.26 -22.57
N GLY A 307 -22.15 2.22 -22.80
CA GLY A 307 -21.97 1.57 -24.10
C GLY A 307 -20.66 1.98 -24.78
N TYR A 308 -20.28 1.22 -25.80
CA TYR A 308 -19.08 1.48 -26.60
C TYR A 308 -19.22 2.78 -27.40
N ASP A 309 -18.19 3.62 -27.34
CA ASP A 309 -18.06 4.86 -28.09
C ASP A 309 -16.84 4.79 -29.02
N SER A 310 -17.11 4.75 -30.33
CA SER A 310 -16.06 4.68 -31.34
C SER A 310 -15.23 5.96 -31.49
N GLU A 311 -15.65 7.08 -30.89
CA GLU A 311 -14.88 8.33 -30.89
C GLU A 311 -13.86 8.39 -29.74
N VAL A 312 -13.93 7.46 -28.77
CA VAL A 312 -13.01 7.38 -27.63
C VAL A 312 -11.76 6.59 -28.02
N ASN A 313 -10.58 7.18 -27.77
CA ASN A 313 -9.29 6.51 -27.99
C ASN A 313 -8.85 5.77 -26.71
N PRO A 314 -8.75 4.43 -26.74
CA PRO A 314 -8.39 3.61 -25.57
C PRO A 314 -6.88 3.58 -25.29
N GLY A 315 -6.04 4.25 -26.09
CA GLY A 315 -4.58 4.23 -25.93
C GLY A 315 -4.12 4.65 -24.53
N ILE A 316 -2.99 4.10 -24.08
CA ILE A 316 -2.45 4.43 -22.76
C ILE A 316 -1.80 5.81 -22.77
N ALA A 317 -2.16 6.66 -21.80
CA ALA A 317 -1.54 7.96 -21.61
C ALA A 317 -0.13 7.83 -21.06
N ASN A 318 0.81 8.62 -21.59
CA ASN A 318 2.19 8.59 -21.15
C ASN A 318 2.34 8.93 -19.66
N VAL A 319 1.59 9.91 -19.17
CA VAL A 319 1.59 10.29 -17.74
C VAL A 319 1.01 9.19 -16.84
N PHE A 320 0.08 8.37 -17.36
CA PHE A 320 -0.47 7.23 -16.64
C PHE A 320 0.60 6.14 -16.46
N SER A 321 1.21 5.65 -17.54
CA SER A 321 2.16 4.52 -17.48
C SER A 321 3.54 4.89 -16.92
N ALA A 322 4.03 6.08 -17.22
CA ALA A 322 5.37 6.50 -16.81
C ALA A 322 5.42 7.12 -15.40
N ALA A 323 4.27 7.47 -14.82
CA ALA A 323 4.17 8.05 -13.49
C ALA A 323 2.97 7.55 -12.69
N LEU A 324 1.74 7.93 -13.03
CA LEU A 324 0.64 7.93 -12.05
C LEU A 324 0.08 6.54 -11.69
N TYR A 325 0.19 5.55 -12.58
CA TYR A 325 -0.19 4.16 -12.26
C TYR A 325 0.91 3.39 -11.53
N ARG A 326 2.09 4.00 -11.37
CA ARG A 326 3.20 3.51 -10.50
C ARG A 326 2.98 3.82 -9.02
N VAL A 327 1.79 4.32 -8.67
CA VAL A 327 1.35 4.50 -7.28
C VAL A 327 1.43 3.19 -6.48
N GLY A 328 1.26 2.03 -7.15
CA GLY A 328 1.39 0.71 -6.52
C GLY A 328 2.73 0.46 -5.82
N HIS A 329 3.80 1.15 -6.20
CA HIS A 329 5.11 0.99 -5.54
C HIS A 329 5.15 1.52 -4.09
N THR A 330 4.23 2.41 -3.72
CA THR A 330 4.06 2.91 -2.34
C THR A 330 3.43 1.87 -1.43
N MET A 331 2.68 0.93 -2.02
CA MET A 331 1.84 -0.02 -1.30
C MET A 331 2.62 -1.29 -0.89
N LEU A 332 3.85 -1.47 -1.38
CA LEU A 332 4.62 -2.72 -1.27
C LEU A 332 5.11 -2.98 0.16
N PRO A 333 4.93 -4.19 0.71
CA PRO A 333 5.47 -4.55 2.03
C PRO A 333 6.96 -4.90 1.98
N ASN A 334 7.64 -4.91 3.13
CA ASN A 334 9.00 -5.44 3.25
C ASN A 334 9.07 -6.96 3.04
N GLU A 335 8.03 -7.67 3.43
CA GLU A 335 7.92 -9.13 3.33
C GLU A 335 6.56 -9.50 2.72
N LEU A 336 6.53 -10.46 1.80
CA LEU A 336 5.30 -11.06 1.28
C LEU A 336 4.78 -12.10 2.27
N MET A 337 3.63 -11.85 2.87
CA MET A 337 3.02 -12.78 3.82
C MET A 337 2.66 -14.11 3.14
N MET A 338 2.90 -15.23 3.83
CA MET A 338 2.59 -16.57 3.31
C MET A 338 1.82 -17.36 4.37
N LEU A 339 0.57 -17.69 4.08
CA LEU A 339 -0.35 -18.31 5.05
C LEU A 339 -0.92 -19.64 4.57
N ASP A 340 -1.17 -20.58 5.48
CA ASP A 340 -1.99 -21.75 5.18
C ASP A 340 -3.49 -21.40 5.14
N ASP A 341 -4.33 -22.37 4.76
CA ASP A 341 -5.79 -22.18 4.72
C ASP A 341 -6.41 -21.88 6.11
N ALA A 342 -5.70 -22.10 7.21
CA ALA A 342 -6.17 -21.75 8.54
C ALA A 342 -5.68 -20.35 8.99
N GLY A 343 -4.93 -19.63 8.14
CA GLY A 343 -4.36 -18.32 8.44
C GLY A 343 -3.08 -18.37 9.27
N ASN A 344 -2.42 -19.53 9.38
CA ASN A 344 -1.12 -19.62 10.07
C ASN A 344 0.01 -19.34 9.09
N ALA A 345 1.03 -18.61 9.54
CA ALA A 345 2.27 -18.45 8.78
C ALA A 345 2.91 -19.82 8.49
N ILE A 346 3.34 -20.03 7.25
CA ILE A 346 3.95 -21.29 6.82
C ILE A 346 5.48 -21.32 6.95
N LEU A 347 6.09 -20.17 7.22
CA LEU A 347 7.52 -20.07 7.47
C LEU A 347 7.77 -20.05 8.99
N ASP A 348 8.64 -20.94 9.47
CA ASP A 348 8.82 -21.20 10.91
C ASP A 348 9.35 -19.98 11.70
N ASP A 349 10.09 -19.08 11.05
CA ASP A 349 10.78 -17.95 11.70
C ASP A 349 10.28 -16.56 11.25
N ALA A 350 9.28 -16.47 10.34
CA ALA A 350 8.74 -15.21 9.83
C ALA A 350 7.28 -15.35 9.35
N ALA A 351 6.50 -14.28 9.42
CA ALA A 351 5.14 -14.27 8.85
C ALA A 351 5.15 -14.23 7.31
N GLY A 352 6.28 -13.84 6.71
CA GLY A 352 6.43 -13.68 5.26
C GLY A 352 7.86 -13.86 4.78
N MET A 353 7.99 -13.85 3.46
CA MET A 353 9.25 -13.93 2.74
C MET A 353 9.75 -12.52 2.42
N PRO A 354 11.02 -12.17 2.66
CA PRO A 354 11.56 -10.87 2.25
C PRO A 354 11.31 -10.61 0.77
N LEU A 355 10.64 -9.49 0.46
CA LEU A 355 10.24 -9.16 -0.91
C LEU A 355 11.48 -9.05 -1.81
N ALA A 356 12.54 -8.41 -1.32
CA ALA A 356 13.82 -8.25 -2.00
C ALA A 356 14.46 -9.58 -2.43
N ASP A 357 14.27 -10.65 -1.64
CA ASP A 357 14.84 -11.97 -1.92
C ASP A 357 13.95 -12.82 -2.86
N SER A 358 12.71 -12.38 -3.10
CA SER A 358 11.72 -13.12 -3.88
C SER A 358 11.76 -12.82 -5.39
N PHE A 359 12.40 -11.71 -5.79
CA PHE A 359 12.35 -11.25 -7.17
C PHE A 359 13.05 -12.22 -8.12
N PHE A 360 12.39 -12.57 -9.22
CA PHE A 360 12.90 -13.47 -10.27
C PHE A 360 13.33 -14.86 -9.77
N GLN A 361 12.65 -15.38 -8.74
CA GLN A 361 12.89 -16.71 -8.18
C GLN A 361 11.75 -17.70 -8.50
N PRO A 362 11.73 -18.33 -9.69
CA PRO A 362 10.63 -19.23 -10.09
C PRO A 362 10.49 -20.46 -9.19
N SER A 363 11.57 -20.91 -8.55
CA SER A 363 11.54 -22.07 -7.64
C SER A 363 10.62 -21.87 -6.44
N ILE A 364 10.39 -20.62 -6.01
CA ILE A 364 9.56 -20.32 -4.84
C ILE A 364 8.11 -20.77 -5.08
N VAL A 365 7.54 -20.47 -6.24
CA VAL A 365 6.19 -20.92 -6.59
C VAL A 365 6.15 -22.42 -6.86
N ALA A 366 7.22 -22.98 -7.44
CA ALA A 366 7.35 -24.43 -7.61
C ALA A 366 7.35 -25.19 -6.28
N ASP A 367 7.98 -24.64 -5.24
CA ASP A 367 8.11 -25.29 -3.94
C ASP A 367 6.86 -25.14 -3.06
N PHE A 368 6.20 -23.98 -3.11
CA PHE A 368 5.08 -23.64 -2.20
C PHE A 368 3.69 -23.67 -2.85
N GLY A 369 3.61 -23.74 -4.18
CA GLY A 369 2.34 -23.53 -4.89
C GLY A 369 1.91 -22.06 -4.87
N ILE A 370 0.63 -21.81 -5.17
CA ILE A 370 0.09 -20.44 -5.28
C ILE A 370 -0.78 -20.06 -4.08
N GLU A 371 -1.32 -21.05 -3.40
CA GLU A 371 -2.28 -20.89 -2.31
C GLU A 371 -1.73 -20.04 -1.15
N PRO A 372 -0.48 -20.24 -0.68
CA PRO A 372 0.01 -19.44 0.43
C PRO A 372 0.16 -17.95 0.12
N PHE A 373 0.50 -17.63 -1.12
CA PHE A 373 0.61 -16.25 -1.58
C PHE A 373 -0.77 -15.62 -1.72
N LEU A 374 -1.73 -16.31 -2.34
CA LEU A 374 -3.10 -15.79 -2.50
C LEU A 374 -3.78 -15.57 -1.15
N LYS A 375 -3.58 -16.48 -0.18
CA LYS A 375 -4.10 -16.30 1.19
C LYS A 375 -3.36 -15.19 1.94
N GLY A 376 -2.04 -15.07 1.79
CA GLY A 376 -1.29 -13.97 2.38
C GLY A 376 -1.72 -12.60 1.84
N LEU A 377 -1.93 -12.48 0.53
CA LEU A 377 -2.36 -11.25 -0.13
C LEU A 377 -3.75 -10.76 0.33
N SER A 378 -4.65 -11.67 0.71
CA SER A 378 -5.98 -11.30 1.24
C SER A 378 -5.96 -10.83 2.69
N GLU A 379 -4.93 -11.16 3.46
CA GLU A 379 -4.88 -10.87 4.90
C GLU A 379 -3.87 -9.77 5.22
N GLN A 380 -2.78 -9.70 4.48
CA GLN A 380 -1.75 -8.71 4.68
C GLN A 380 -2.26 -7.32 4.29
N LEU A 381 -2.17 -6.37 5.22
CA LEU A 381 -2.39 -4.97 4.91
C LEU A 381 -1.27 -4.44 4.04
N THR A 382 -1.66 -3.68 3.02
CA THR A 382 -0.71 -2.98 2.16
C THR A 382 -0.12 -1.77 2.89
N GLN A 383 1.05 -1.28 2.47
CA GLN A 383 1.59 -0.02 3.00
C GLN A 383 0.76 1.17 2.53
N GLU A 384 0.86 2.30 3.22
CA GLU A 384 0.13 3.51 2.88
C GLU A 384 0.53 4.05 1.50
N ILE A 385 -0.44 4.65 0.82
CA ILE A 385 -0.24 5.39 -0.42
C ILE A 385 0.14 6.82 -0.06
N ASP A 386 1.43 7.02 0.19
CA ASP A 386 1.99 8.33 0.48
C ASP A 386 3.39 8.48 -0.17
N VAL A 387 4.23 9.38 0.36
CA VAL A 387 5.58 9.58 -0.17
C VAL A 387 6.58 8.50 0.27
N HIS A 388 6.22 7.64 1.21
CA HIS A 388 7.13 6.67 1.81
C HIS A 388 7.15 5.37 1.00
N ILE A 389 8.33 4.77 0.90
CA ILE A 389 8.54 3.47 0.26
C ILE A 389 9.54 2.66 1.08
N VAL A 390 9.21 1.39 1.28
CA VAL A 390 10.03 0.43 2.01
C VAL A 390 11.40 0.20 1.37
N ASP A 391 12.39 -0.06 2.21
CA ASP A 391 13.77 -0.29 1.77
C ASP A 391 13.93 -1.55 0.90
N ALA A 392 13.00 -2.51 1.00
CA ALA A 392 12.97 -3.70 0.15
C ALA A 392 12.95 -3.42 -1.37
N VAL A 393 12.46 -2.23 -1.78
CA VAL A 393 12.49 -1.79 -3.20
C VAL A 393 13.22 -0.45 -3.41
N ARG A 394 13.51 0.29 -2.33
CA ARG A 394 14.25 1.56 -2.37
C ARG A 394 15.77 1.40 -2.31
N ASN A 395 16.27 0.34 -1.67
CA ASN A 395 17.70 0.05 -1.49
C ASN A 395 18.09 -1.36 -1.96
N MET A 396 17.29 -1.94 -2.84
CA MET A 396 17.35 -3.35 -3.23
C MET A 396 18.65 -3.70 -3.95
N LEU A 397 19.29 -4.81 -3.57
CA LEU A 397 20.52 -5.30 -4.16
C LEU A 397 20.29 -6.68 -4.81
N PHE A 398 20.45 -6.79 -6.13
CA PHE A 398 20.48 -8.07 -6.85
C PHE A 398 21.88 -8.67 -6.89
N ASP A 399 21.98 -10.00 -7.06
CA ASP A 399 23.22 -10.72 -7.38
C ASP A 399 23.21 -11.18 -8.85
N PRO A 400 24.23 -10.89 -9.69
CA PRO A 400 25.43 -10.08 -9.42
C PRO A 400 25.10 -8.62 -9.08
N PRO A 401 25.97 -7.92 -8.31
CA PRO A 401 25.64 -6.70 -7.59
C PRO A 401 25.14 -5.59 -8.51
N ALA A 402 23.83 -5.42 -8.57
CA ALA A 402 23.15 -4.27 -9.15
C ALA A 402 22.17 -3.73 -8.11
N GLN A 403 22.33 -2.47 -7.74
CA GLN A 403 21.51 -1.85 -6.70
C GLN A 403 20.50 -0.89 -7.31
N PHE A 404 19.23 -1.05 -6.92
CA PHE A 404 18.10 -0.31 -7.46
C PHE A 404 17.44 0.52 -6.37
N ASP A 405 16.93 1.67 -6.79
CA ASP A 405 16.04 2.53 -6.01
C ASP A 405 14.81 2.82 -6.87
N LEU A 406 13.71 2.11 -6.58
CA LEU A 406 12.51 2.19 -7.39
C LEU A 406 11.89 3.61 -7.40
N ALA A 407 12.01 4.36 -6.31
CA ALA A 407 11.53 5.73 -6.23
C ALA A 407 12.35 6.65 -7.14
N ALA A 408 13.68 6.55 -7.06
CA ALA A 408 14.59 7.32 -7.90
C ALA A 408 14.41 6.98 -9.39
N ILE A 409 14.16 5.71 -9.71
CA ILE A 409 13.85 5.25 -11.08
C ILE A 409 12.53 5.82 -11.59
N ASN A 410 11.49 5.89 -10.77
CA ASN A 410 10.21 6.47 -11.18
C ASN A 410 10.35 7.96 -11.52
N ILE A 411 11.08 8.71 -10.70
CA ILE A 411 11.40 10.11 -10.96
C ILE A 411 12.16 10.24 -12.28
N GLN A 412 13.25 9.47 -12.44
CA GLN A 412 14.09 9.51 -13.64
C GLN A 412 13.31 9.08 -14.90
N ARG A 413 12.40 8.12 -14.78
CA ARG A 413 11.54 7.65 -15.88
C ARG A 413 10.56 8.74 -16.33
N GLY A 414 9.97 9.50 -15.40
CA GLY A 414 9.13 10.64 -15.76
C GLY A 414 9.89 11.68 -16.61
N ARG A 415 11.14 11.98 -16.23
CA ARG A 415 12.03 12.89 -16.98
C ARG A 415 12.40 12.35 -18.36
N ASP A 416 12.72 11.05 -18.47
CA ASP A 416 12.99 10.38 -19.75
C ASP A 416 11.79 10.43 -20.71
N HIS A 417 10.59 10.30 -20.16
CA HIS A 417 9.34 10.35 -20.90
C HIS A 417 8.88 11.78 -21.23
N GLY A 418 9.64 12.80 -20.84
CA GLY A 418 9.31 14.20 -21.08
C GLY A 418 7.99 14.61 -20.42
N LEU A 419 7.72 14.09 -19.23
CA LEU A 419 6.61 14.54 -18.40
C LEU A 419 6.96 15.89 -17.77
N PRO A 420 6.01 16.84 -17.72
CA PRO A 420 6.28 18.14 -17.14
C PRO A 420 6.23 18.07 -15.60
N ASP A 421 6.48 19.20 -14.95
CA ASP A 421 6.32 19.29 -13.51
C ASP A 421 4.87 19.03 -13.03
N TYR A 422 4.76 18.70 -11.76
CA TYR A 422 3.50 18.38 -11.08
C TYR A 422 2.40 19.44 -11.27
N ASN A 423 2.71 20.73 -11.16
CA ASN A 423 1.71 21.78 -11.29
C ASN A 423 1.24 21.91 -12.74
N GLN A 424 2.14 21.77 -13.71
CA GLN A 424 1.76 21.75 -15.12
C GLN A 424 0.82 20.57 -15.44
N VAL A 425 1.11 19.36 -14.93
CA VAL A 425 0.20 18.22 -15.11
C VAL A 425 -1.17 18.48 -14.48
N ARG A 426 -1.22 19.10 -13.29
CA ARG A 426 -2.50 19.50 -12.67
C ARG A 426 -3.29 20.42 -13.59
N GLU A 427 -2.65 21.45 -14.15
CA GLU A 427 -3.30 22.38 -15.07
C GLU A 427 -3.77 21.69 -16.37
N ASP A 428 -2.97 20.78 -16.92
CA ASP A 428 -3.31 20.02 -18.14
C ASP A 428 -4.58 19.17 -17.94
N PHE A 429 -4.82 18.67 -16.73
CA PHE A 429 -6.05 17.97 -16.33
C PHE A 429 -7.13 18.89 -15.74
N GLY A 430 -6.97 20.22 -15.84
CA GLY A 430 -7.96 21.20 -15.39
C GLY A 430 -8.05 21.36 -13.87
N LEU A 431 -7.08 20.84 -13.12
CA LEU A 431 -6.96 20.99 -11.68
C LEU A 431 -6.23 22.30 -11.33
N LYS A 432 -6.47 22.82 -10.12
CA LYS A 432 -5.77 24.03 -9.67
C LYS A 432 -4.31 23.72 -9.32
N PRO A 433 -3.34 24.54 -9.77
CA PRO A 433 -1.96 24.41 -9.33
C PRO A 433 -1.83 24.74 -7.83
N ARG A 434 -0.91 24.06 -7.15
CA ARG A 434 -0.60 24.30 -5.74
C ARG A 434 0.41 25.43 -5.61
N GLN A 435 0.25 26.25 -4.58
CA GLN A 435 1.03 27.48 -4.37
C GLN A 435 2.13 27.32 -3.33
N TRP A 436 2.03 26.32 -2.45
CA TRP A 436 3.06 25.97 -1.47
C TRP A 436 2.93 24.51 -1.01
N PHE A 437 4.02 23.93 -0.51
CA PHE A 437 4.17 22.48 -0.28
C PHE A 437 3.14 21.86 0.68
N GLY A 438 2.68 22.59 1.70
CA GLY A 438 1.67 22.04 2.62
C GLY A 438 0.24 22.04 2.07
N GLN A 439 0.01 22.53 0.85
CA GLN A 439 -1.23 22.20 0.11
C GLN A 439 -1.16 20.85 -0.61
N ILE A 440 0.02 20.22 -0.62
CA ILE A 440 0.23 18.91 -1.24
C ILE A 440 0.15 17.85 -0.13
N ALA A 441 1.04 17.93 0.85
CA ALA A 441 1.25 16.89 1.85
C ALA A 441 1.11 17.41 3.30
N GLN A 442 1.15 16.48 4.27
CA GLN A 442 1.30 16.81 5.70
C GLN A 442 2.63 17.53 5.97
N TRP A 443 2.76 18.22 7.12
CA TRP A 443 3.85 19.15 7.38
C TRP A 443 5.26 18.55 7.26
N SER A 444 5.47 17.34 7.78
CA SER A 444 6.76 16.63 7.72
C SER A 444 7.18 16.35 6.27
N ALA A 445 6.29 15.74 5.48
CA ALA A 445 6.49 15.46 4.06
C ALA A 445 6.63 16.75 3.23
N ALA A 446 5.78 17.75 3.46
CA ALA A 446 5.84 19.04 2.78
C ALA A 446 7.18 19.76 3.01
N ARG A 447 7.72 19.70 4.23
CA ARG A 447 9.03 20.27 4.56
C ARG A 447 10.16 19.54 3.84
N ASN A 448 10.11 18.21 3.78
CA ASN A 448 11.12 17.39 3.12
C ASN A 448 11.09 17.60 1.60
N LEU A 449 9.91 17.61 0.98
CA LEU A 449 9.71 17.98 -0.42
C LEU A 449 10.24 19.38 -0.71
N GLY A 450 9.89 20.35 0.13
CA GLY A 450 10.36 21.73 0.02
C GLY A 450 11.88 21.83 0.01
N ARG A 451 12.56 21.10 0.91
CA ARG A 451 14.04 21.06 0.92
C ARG A 451 14.60 20.37 -0.32
N ALA A 452 14.04 19.24 -0.74
CA ALA A 452 14.51 18.46 -1.88
C ALA A 452 14.43 19.23 -3.20
N TYR A 453 13.40 20.07 -3.37
CA TYR A 453 13.18 20.89 -4.57
C TYR A 453 13.55 22.37 -4.38
N ASN A 454 14.40 22.72 -3.41
CA ASN A 454 14.86 24.08 -3.15
C ASN A 454 13.72 25.12 -2.98
N TRP A 455 12.59 24.67 -2.43
CA TRP A 455 11.36 25.42 -2.23
C TRP A 455 10.72 25.94 -3.52
N ASP A 456 11.06 25.36 -4.67
CA ASP A 456 10.40 25.61 -5.94
C ASP A 456 9.30 24.56 -6.18
N ILE A 457 8.06 24.98 -6.03
CA ILE A 457 6.89 24.10 -6.21
C ILE A 457 6.65 23.68 -7.66
N ASN A 458 7.20 24.43 -8.63
CA ASN A 458 7.03 24.14 -10.06
C ASN A 458 8.18 23.30 -10.62
N ASN A 459 8.99 22.70 -9.75
CA ASN A 459 10.06 21.79 -10.16
C ASN A 459 9.82 20.34 -9.67
N ILE A 460 8.69 20.07 -9.03
CA ILE A 460 8.36 18.76 -8.46
C ILE A 460 8.07 17.78 -9.60
N ASP A 461 8.75 16.63 -9.60
CA ASP A 461 8.47 15.58 -10.57
C ASP A 461 7.07 15.00 -10.32
N VAL A 462 6.27 14.84 -11.38
CA VAL A 462 4.83 14.55 -11.28
C VAL A 462 4.51 13.32 -10.43
N TRP A 463 5.28 12.23 -10.53
CA TRP A 463 5.04 11.03 -9.72
C TRP A 463 5.10 11.34 -8.23
N LEU A 464 6.16 12.01 -7.78
CA LEU A 464 6.36 12.32 -6.36
C LEU A 464 5.36 13.38 -5.88
N GLY A 465 5.07 14.40 -6.70
CA GLY A 465 4.06 15.40 -6.38
C GLY A 465 2.66 14.79 -6.23
N ALA A 466 2.33 13.79 -7.05
CA ALA A 466 1.02 13.16 -7.06
C ALA A 466 0.80 12.18 -5.89
N ILE A 467 1.79 11.35 -5.53
CA ILE A 467 1.69 10.46 -4.36
C ILE A 467 1.75 11.23 -3.04
N ALA A 468 2.30 12.45 -3.06
CA ALA A 468 2.34 13.33 -1.90
C ALA A 468 0.99 14.00 -1.60
N GLU A 469 0.05 14.00 -2.55
CA GLU A 469 -1.25 14.64 -2.35
C GLU A 469 -2.06 13.94 -1.25
N ARG A 470 -2.63 14.73 -0.34
CA ARG A 470 -3.66 14.26 0.59
C ARG A 470 -4.78 13.56 -0.17
N HIS A 471 -5.25 12.44 0.38
CA HIS A 471 -6.26 11.63 -0.28
C HIS A 471 -7.58 12.37 -0.43
N VAL A 472 -8.27 12.10 -1.53
CA VAL A 472 -9.66 12.53 -1.74
C VAL A 472 -10.56 11.78 -0.75
N PRO A 473 -11.58 12.42 -0.15
CA PRO A 473 -12.51 11.74 0.74
C PRO A 473 -13.11 10.49 0.10
N GLY A 474 -12.97 9.34 0.77
CA GLY A 474 -13.50 8.08 0.27
C GLY A 474 -12.58 7.34 -0.70
N ALA A 475 -11.43 7.88 -1.10
CA ALA A 475 -10.36 7.21 -1.86
C ALA A 475 -9.11 6.99 -0.99
N SER A 476 -8.14 6.23 -1.50
CA SER A 476 -6.80 6.10 -0.93
C SER A 476 -5.73 6.82 -1.77
N VAL A 477 -6.14 7.78 -2.61
CA VAL A 477 -5.25 8.51 -3.53
C VAL A 477 -5.62 9.99 -3.57
N GLY A 478 -4.65 10.84 -3.92
CA GLY A 478 -4.86 12.27 -4.14
C GLY A 478 -5.71 12.61 -5.38
N GLU A 479 -6.05 13.89 -5.51
CA GLU A 479 -6.91 14.45 -6.56
C GLU A 479 -6.33 14.22 -7.96
N LEU A 480 -5.02 14.38 -8.15
CA LEU A 480 -4.39 14.18 -9.47
C LEU A 480 -4.40 12.70 -9.88
N ILE A 481 -3.96 11.79 -9.01
CA ILE A 481 -3.98 10.35 -9.29
C ILE A 481 -5.41 9.88 -9.55
N HIS A 482 -6.36 10.29 -8.70
CA HIS A 482 -7.78 9.98 -8.89
C HIS A 482 -8.27 10.43 -10.27
N THR A 483 -7.98 11.66 -10.67
CA THR A 483 -8.43 12.22 -11.95
C THR A 483 -7.87 11.45 -13.14
N VAL A 484 -6.56 11.16 -13.15
CA VAL A 484 -5.93 10.48 -14.29
C VAL A 484 -6.31 9.01 -14.38
N LEU A 485 -6.42 8.30 -13.25
CA LEU A 485 -6.86 6.90 -13.26
C LEU A 485 -8.33 6.81 -13.74
N VAL A 486 -9.23 7.68 -13.25
CA VAL A 486 -10.62 7.70 -13.74
C VAL A 486 -10.68 7.97 -15.25
N ASP A 487 -9.89 8.91 -15.77
CA ASP A 487 -9.80 9.16 -17.22
C ASP A 487 -9.32 7.91 -17.98
N GLN A 488 -8.17 7.35 -17.61
CA GLN A 488 -7.56 6.24 -18.33
C GLN A 488 -8.47 5.00 -18.35
N PHE A 489 -8.99 4.60 -17.19
CA PHE A 489 -9.87 3.43 -17.10
C PHE A 489 -11.21 3.68 -17.80
N SER A 490 -11.76 4.91 -17.76
CA SER A 490 -12.97 5.22 -18.54
C SER A 490 -12.71 5.10 -20.05
N ARG A 491 -11.56 5.60 -20.56
CA ARG A 491 -11.22 5.50 -21.98
C ARG A 491 -11.02 4.06 -22.44
N VAL A 492 -10.33 3.24 -21.64
CA VAL A 492 -10.11 1.83 -21.96
C VAL A 492 -11.43 1.05 -21.95
N ARG A 493 -12.36 1.38 -21.06
CA ARG A 493 -13.70 0.76 -21.05
C ARG A 493 -14.58 1.21 -22.21
N ASP A 494 -14.70 2.52 -22.39
CA ASP A 494 -15.70 3.12 -23.28
C ASP A 494 -15.23 3.04 -24.74
N GLY A 495 -13.92 3.09 -24.99
CA GLY A 495 -13.30 2.91 -26.31
C GLY A 495 -13.07 1.44 -26.71
N ASP A 496 -13.51 0.47 -25.90
CA ASP A 496 -13.36 -0.95 -26.18
C ASP A 496 -14.63 -1.57 -26.77
N ARG A 497 -14.61 -1.89 -28.07
CA ARG A 497 -15.72 -2.58 -28.74
C ARG A 497 -16.00 -3.97 -28.14
N PHE A 498 -15.00 -4.60 -27.54
CA PHE A 498 -15.11 -5.94 -26.96
C PHE A 498 -15.33 -5.94 -25.44
N TYR A 499 -15.55 -4.77 -24.82
CA TYR A 499 -15.92 -4.71 -23.41
C TYR A 499 -17.09 -5.66 -23.13
N PHE A 500 -16.98 -6.47 -22.08
CA PHE A 500 -17.81 -7.67 -21.93
C PHE A 500 -19.32 -7.37 -21.87
N GLU A 501 -19.72 -6.23 -21.31
CA GLU A 501 -21.14 -5.79 -21.31
C GLU A 501 -21.67 -5.46 -22.72
N ASN A 502 -20.80 -5.14 -23.66
CA ASN A 502 -21.14 -4.85 -25.06
C ASN A 502 -21.04 -6.10 -25.97
N SER A 503 -20.14 -7.03 -25.66
CA SER A 503 -19.78 -8.15 -26.54
C SER A 503 -20.44 -9.49 -26.16
N LEU A 504 -20.92 -9.66 -24.92
CA LEU A 504 -21.44 -10.94 -24.43
C LEU A 504 -22.97 -10.95 -24.23
N PRO A 505 -23.61 -12.15 -24.26
CA PRO A 505 -25.02 -12.28 -23.93
C PRO A 505 -25.36 -11.83 -22.50
N ALA A 506 -26.50 -11.17 -22.31
CA ALA A 506 -26.91 -10.59 -21.03
C ALA A 506 -26.91 -11.56 -19.84
N ALA A 507 -27.21 -12.85 -20.06
CA ALA A 507 -27.17 -13.87 -19.01
C ALA A 507 -25.73 -14.11 -18.51
N LEU A 508 -24.77 -14.18 -19.44
CA LEU A 508 -23.35 -14.37 -19.12
C LEU A 508 -22.75 -13.09 -18.50
N VAL A 509 -23.16 -11.90 -18.97
CA VAL A 509 -22.80 -10.63 -18.33
C VAL A 509 -23.25 -10.60 -16.87
N HIS A 510 -24.46 -11.07 -16.57
CA HIS A 510 -24.94 -11.13 -15.19
C HIS A 510 -24.11 -12.06 -14.32
N GLU A 511 -23.77 -13.25 -14.83
CA GLU A 511 -22.92 -14.23 -14.14
C GLU A 511 -21.51 -13.67 -13.87
N ILE A 512 -20.89 -13.07 -14.88
CA ILE A 512 -19.57 -12.43 -14.77
C ILE A 512 -19.62 -11.33 -13.70
N LYS A 513 -20.60 -10.41 -13.76
CA LYS A 513 -20.73 -9.32 -12.77
C LYS A 513 -20.99 -9.80 -11.34
N SER A 514 -21.47 -11.03 -11.18
CA SER A 514 -21.69 -11.65 -9.88
C SER A 514 -20.50 -12.47 -9.35
N THR A 515 -19.45 -12.64 -10.15
CA THR A 515 -18.25 -13.36 -9.76
C THR A 515 -17.21 -12.39 -9.21
N THR A 516 -16.70 -12.67 -8.01
CA THR A 516 -15.61 -11.90 -7.38
C THR A 516 -14.25 -12.54 -7.64
N LEU A 517 -13.16 -11.83 -7.30
CA LEU A 517 -11.83 -12.44 -7.27
C LEU A 517 -11.77 -13.62 -6.27
N ALA A 518 -12.44 -13.52 -5.12
CA ALA A 518 -12.53 -14.60 -4.16
C ALA A 518 -13.14 -15.88 -4.78
N ASP A 519 -14.21 -15.73 -5.57
CA ASP A 519 -14.83 -16.85 -6.28
C ASP A 519 -13.85 -17.51 -7.27
N VAL A 520 -13.08 -16.71 -8.03
CA VAL A 520 -12.08 -17.23 -8.96
C VAL A 520 -10.99 -18.00 -8.22
N ILE A 521 -10.53 -17.49 -7.07
CA ILE A 521 -9.56 -18.19 -6.23
C ILE A 521 -10.13 -19.52 -5.72
N HIS A 522 -11.34 -19.53 -5.18
CA HIS A 522 -11.99 -20.76 -4.69
C HIS A 522 -12.22 -21.82 -5.78
N ARG A 523 -12.49 -21.40 -7.03
CA ARG A 523 -12.67 -22.34 -8.16
C ARG A 523 -11.36 -23.03 -8.58
N ASN A 524 -10.21 -22.43 -8.29
CA ASN A 524 -8.92 -22.81 -8.87
C ASN A 524 -7.85 -23.17 -7.83
N THR A 525 -8.22 -23.23 -6.55
CA THR A 525 -7.35 -23.55 -5.43
C THR A 525 -8.05 -24.43 -4.40
N ALA A 526 -7.30 -24.93 -3.43
CA ALA A 526 -7.84 -25.66 -2.27
C ALA A 526 -8.25 -24.75 -1.10
N LEU A 527 -8.14 -23.42 -1.23
CA LEU A 527 -8.46 -22.46 -0.16
C LEU A 527 -9.97 -22.44 0.12
N THR A 528 -10.34 -22.39 1.40
CA THR A 528 -11.72 -22.35 1.88
C THR A 528 -12.01 -21.20 2.85
N SER A 529 -10.98 -20.52 3.36
CA SER A 529 -11.10 -19.49 4.41
C SER A 529 -10.92 -18.05 3.92
N LEU A 530 -11.06 -17.76 2.63
CA LEU A 530 -10.96 -16.40 2.11
C LEU A 530 -12.21 -15.59 2.43
N ASP A 531 -12.01 -14.32 2.79
CA ASP A 531 -13.11 -13.36 2.85
C ASP A 531 -13.65 -13.06 1.45
N SER A 532 -14.94 -12.70 1.39
CA SER A 532 -15.61 -12.41 0.12
C SER A 532 -15.13 -11.10 -0.54
N GLU A 533 -14.55 -10.18 0.22
CA GLU A 533 -13.94 -8.94 -0.27
C GLU A 533 -12.42 -8.98 -0.07
N VAL A 534 -11.68 -9.50 -1.06
CA VAL A 534 -10.23 -9.73 -0.91
C VAL A 534 -9.38 -8.47 -0.94
N PHE A 535 -9.94 -7.31 -1.34
CA PHE A 535 -9.23 -6.03 -1.43
C PHE A 535 -9.29 -5.20 -0.14
N ARG A 536 -10.10 -5.59 0.84
CA ARG A 536 -10.26 -4.91 2.12
C ARG A 536 -10.26 -5.92 3.27
N ALA A 537 -9.51 -5.63 4.32
CA ALA A 537 -9.57 -6.42 5.54
C ALA A 537 -10.79 -5.98 6.37
N ASP A 538 -11.82 -6.84 6.40
CA ASP A 538 -13.01 -6.63 7.25
C ASP A 538 -12.67 -6.64 8.76
N THR A 539 -11.46 -7.09 9.11
CA THR A 539 -10.95 -7.17 10.49
C THR A 539 -10.45 -5.85 11.08
N VAL A 540 -10.33 -4.79 10.26
CA VAL A 540 -9.78 -3.51 10.65
C VAL A 540 -10.87 -2.45 10.75
N LEU A 541 -11.15 -1.99 11.97
CA LEU A 541 -12.06 -0.87 12.19
C LEU A 541 -11.29 0.45 12.10
N VAL A 542 -11.49 1.20 11.02
CA VAL A 542 -10.86 2.50 10.80
C VAL A 542 -11.78 3.65 11.23
N TYR A 543 -11.21 4.67 11.86
CA TYR A 543 -11.77 6.01 11.93
C TYR A 543 -10.75 7.07 11.51
N ARG A 544 -11.19 8.05 10.72
CA ARG A 544 -10.40 9.22 10.32
C ARG A 544 -11.14 10.51 10.63
N ALA A 545 -10.46 11.43 11.31
CA ALA A 545 -10.93 12.77 11.56
C ALA A 545 -10.93 13.63 10.27
N ASP A 546 -11.83 14.62 10.23
CA ASP A 546 -11.74 15.68 9.22
C ASP A 546 -10.45 16.50 9.49
N PRO A 547 -9.55 16.69 8.51
CA PRO A 547 -8.29 17.41 8.71
C PRO A 547 -8.45 18.80 9.33
N GLU A 548 -9.56 19.50 9.07
CA GLU A 548 -9.77 20.87 9.53
C GLU A 548 -10.50 20.96 10.89
N SER A 549 -10.88 19.82 11.48
CA SER A 549 -11.71 19.78 12.68
C SER A 549 -11.04 18.99 13.80
N ALA A 550 -10.78 19.66 14.92
CA ALA A 550 -10.34 19.01 16.15
C ALA A 550 -11.35 17.95 16.61
N VAL A 551 -10.85 16.80 17.04
CA VAL A 551 -11.66 15.68 17.50
C VAL A 551 -11.31 15.27 18.93
N ASP A 552 -12.34 14.89 19.68
CA ASP A 552 -12.24 14.21 20.96
C ASP A 552 -12.93 12.86 20.81
N VAL A 553 -12.17 11.79 20.56
CA VAL A 553 -12.69 10.47 20.20
C VAL A 553 -12.40 9.43 21.26
N LEU A 554 -13.36 8.54 21.48
CA LEU A 554 -13.25 7.42 22.39
C LEU A 554 -13.38 6.10 21.65
N VAL A 555 -12.33 5.29 21.68
CA VAL A 555 -12.40 3.89 21.30
C VAL A 555 -12.90 3.09 22.49
N ARG A 556 -14.05 2.42 22.33
CA ARG A 556 -14.67 1.62 23.39
C ARG A 556 -15.29 0.34 22.87
N ARG A 557 -15.50 -0.60 23.78
CA ARG A 557 -16.43 -1.71 23.57
C ARG A 557 -17.81 -1.33 24.08
N SER A 558 -18.82 -1.41 23.22
CA SER A 558 -20.22 -1.27 23.57
C SER A 558 -20.99 -2.55 23.22
N GLY A 559 -21.38 -3.32 24.24
CA GLY A 559 -22.03 -4.62 24.05
C GLY A 559 -21.15 -5.63 23.31
N ARG A 560 -21.56 -5.98 22.07
CA ARG A 560 -20.82 -6.87 21.17
C ARG A 560 -19.99 -6.13 20.11
N ASN A 561 -20.04 -4.81 20.09
CA ASN A 561 -19.37 -4.00 19.08
C ASN A 561 -18.16 -3.29 19.68
N ILE A 562 -17.21 -2.99 18.80
CA ILE A 562 -16.17 -1.98 19.00
C ILE A 562 -16.65 -0.72 18.31
N GLN A 563 -16.49 0.42 18.98
CA GLN A 563 -16.96 1.72 18.51
C GLN A 563 -15.85 2.75 18.67
N VAL A 564 -15.76 3.64 17.68
CA VAL A 564 -15.10 4.95 17.79
C VAL A 564 -16.20 5.99 17.90
N VAL A 565 -16.16 6.80 18.95
CA VAL A 565 -17.25 7.71 19.34
C VAL A 565 -16.71 9.11 19.55
N ASP A 566 -17.35 10.11 18.97
CA ASP A 566 -17.12 11.52 19.32
C ASP A 566 -17.61 11.76 20.74
N GLN A 567 -16.71 12.07 21.66
CA GLN A 567 -17.03 12.32 23.07
C GLN A 567 -17.74 13.65 23.29
N THR A 568 -17.52 14.64 22.42
CA THR A 568 -18.14 15.96 22.52
C THR A 568 -19.63 15.87 22.21
N ASN A 569 -19.99 15.09 21.18
CA ASN A 569 -21.36 15.00 20.69
C ASN A 569 -22.06 13.66 21.02
N ASP A 570 -21.36 12.69 21.62
CA ASP A 570 -21.80 11.32 21.87
C ASP A 570 -22.33 10.62 20.61
N VAL A 571 -21.64 10.82 19.49
CA VAL A 571 -21.98 10.25 18.18
C VAL A 571 -21.05 9.09 17.85
N VAL A 572 -21.61 7.94 17.45
CA VAL A 572 -20.82 6.82 16.93
C VAL A 572 -20.33 7.18 15.54
N LEU A 573 -19.01 7.25 15.38
CA LEU A 573 -18.34 7.63 14.14
C LEU A 573 -17.98 6.40 13.30
N SER A 574 -17.62 5.30 13.96
CA SER A 574 -17.29 4.02 13.33
C SER A 574 -17.65 2.88 14.27
N GLU A 575 -18.22 1.79 13.77
CA GLU A 575 -18.50 0.60 14.57
C GLU A 575 -18.46 -0.71 13.78
N ALA A 576 -18.01 -1.78 14.44
CA ALA A 576 -18.07 -3.14 13.92
C ALA A 576 -18.26 -4.17 15.04
N PRO A 577 -18.85 -5.35 14.75
CA PRO A 577 -18.93 -6.46 15.68
C PRO A 577 -17.54 -6.90 16.14
N ARG A 578 -17.30 -7.05 17.44
CA ARG A 578 -16.02 -7.50 18.00
C ARG A 578 -15.53 -8.83 17.40
N SER A 579 -16.43 -9.72 17.01
CA SER A 579 -16.06 -10.99 16.38
C SER A 579 -15.35 -10.81 15.04
N GLN A 580 -15.46 -9.63 14.44
CA GLN A 580 -14.88 -9.24 13.16
C GLN A 580 -13.85 -8.13 13.33
N VAL A 581 -13.36 -7.83 14.55
CA VAL A 581 -12.37 -6.77 14.75
C VAL A 581 -11.16 -7.35 15.42
N GLU A 582 -10.04 -7.32 14.71
CA GLU A 582 -8.72 -7.67 15.19
C GLU A 582 -7.85 -6.43 15.40
N GLN A 583 -8.08 -5.38 14.61
CA GLN A 583 -7.38 -4.11 14.74
C GLN A 583 -8.36 -2.93 14.71
N VAL A 584 -8.03 -1.86 15.43
CA VAL A 584 -8.71 -0.57 15.31
C VAL A 584 -7.65 0.49 15.03
N VAL A 585 -7.85 1.28 13.98
CA VAL A 585 -6.94 2.35 13.61
C VAL A 585 -7.65 3.69 13.69
N VAL A 586 -7.02 4.66 14.36
CA VAL A 586 -7.56 6.00 14.56
C VAL A 586 -6.59 7.03 14.01
N PHE A 587 -7.03 7.82 13.04
CA PHE A 587 -6.30 8.95 12.48
C PHE A 587 -6.93 10.25 12.97
N GLY A 588 -6.13 11.06 13.65
CA GLY A 588 -6.46 12.43 13.99
C GLY A 588 -6.37 13.38 12.79
N SER A 589 -6.59 14.65 13.08
CA SER A 589 -6.75 15.79 12.20
C SER A 589 -5.45 16.60 12.11
N GLU A 590 -5.54 17.80 11.54
CA GLU A 590 -4.45 18.79 11.59
C GLU A 590 -4.62 19.80 12.73
N GLN A 591 -5.65 19.61 13.56
CA GLN A 591 -5.91 20.39 14.75
C GLN A 591 -5.49 19.60 15.99
N VAL A 592 -5.59 20.22 17.17
CA VAL A 592 -5.31 19.56 18.45
C VAL A 592 -6.40 18.54 18.77
N ASP A 593 -6.00 17.27 18.84
CA ASP A 593 -6.90 16.16 19.07
C ASP A 593 -6.69 15.47 20.42
N THR A 594 -7.76 14.82 20.89
CA THR A 594 -7.69 13.89 22.02
C THR A 594 -8.26 12.55 21.59
N ILE A 595 -7.42 11.53 21.65
CA ILE A 595 -7.78 10.15 21.29
C ILE A 595 -7.76 9.32 22.55
N SER A 596 -8.93 8.88 23.00
CA SER A 596 -9.13 8.15 24.24
C SER A 596 -9.31 6.64 24.01
N ILE A 597 -8.64 5.83 24.82
CA ILE A 597 -8.81 4.37 24.89
C ILE A 597 -9.56 4.01 26.17
N ALA A 598 -10.75 3.42 26.03
CA ALA A 598 -11.51 2.91 27.16
C ALA A 598 -10.93 1.60 27.71
N GLY A 599 -10.81 1.47 29.03
CA GLY A 599 -10.44 0.22 29.71
C GLY A 599 -11.38 -0.96 29.45
N SER A 600 -12.55 -0.73 28.87
CA SER A 600 -13.41 -1.79 28.31
C SER A 600 -12.71 -2.66 27.24
N LEU A 601 -11.67 -2.13 26.59
CA LEU A 601 -10.88 -2.81 25.56
C LEU A 601 -9.74 -3.67 26.14
N SER A 602 -9.36 -3.46 27.41
CA SER A 602 -8.13 -4.01 28.02
C SER A 602 -8.04 -5.55 28.11
N ARG A 603 -9.08 -6.27 27.69
CA ARG A 603 -9.19 -7.75 27.70
C ARG A 603 -9.42 -8.34 26.32
N GLN A 604 -9.43 -7.50 25.29
CA GLN A 604 -9.62 -7.92 23.91
C GLN A 604 -8.24 -8.21 23.33
N GLY A 605 -8.06 -9.32 22.60
CA GLY A 605 -6.93 -9.47 21.68
C GLY A 605 -7.23 -8.64 20.44
N ILE A 606 -7.27 -7.31 20.62
CA ILE A 606 -7.40 -6.32 19.55
C ILE A 606 -6.11 -5.52 19.61
N GLU A 607 -5.55 -5.19 18.46
CA GLU A 607 -4.47 -4.23 18.34
C GLU A 607 -5.04 -2.85 18.04
N LEU A 608 -4.45 -1.82 18.65
CA LEU A 608 -4.82 -0.43 18.42
C LEU A 608 -3.65 0.29 17.77
N GLU A 609 -3.93 1.06 16.75
CA GLU A 609 -2.96 1.94 16.12
C GLU A 609 -3.53 3.35 16.06
N ILE A 610 -2.74 4.32 16.50
CA ILE A 610 -3.18 5.71 16.71
C ILE A 610 -2.19 6.65 16.04
N HIS A 611 -2.69 7.51 15.19
CA HIS A 611 -1.93 8.58 14.55
C HIS A 611 -2.57 9.90 14.98
N GLY A 612 -1.89 10.71 15.79
CA GLY A 612 -2.47 11.96 16.29
C GLY A 612 -2.66 13.01 15.21
N GLY A 613 -1.75 13.07 14.23
CA GLY A 613 -1.86 13.99 13.10
C GLY A 613 -0.78 15.06 13.15
N SER A 614 -1.14 16.33 12.95
CA SER A 614 -0.14 17.43 13.00
C SER A 614 -0.43 18.49 14.05
N GLY A 615 -1.44 18.26 14.89
CA GLY A 615 -1.76 19.09 16.03
C GLY A 615 -0.81 18.82 17.19
N GLU A 616 -1.08 19.47 18.33
CA GLU A 616 -0.49 19.04 19.62
C GLU A 616 -1.43 18.02 20.25
N ASP A 617 -1.29 16.78 19.83
CA ASP A 617 -2.26 15.73 20.02
C ASP A 617 -2.01 14.93 21.30
N ARG A 618 -3.08 14.35 21.83
CA ARG A 618 -3.04 13.61 23.10
C ARG A 618 -3.65 12.24 22.99
N LEU A 619 -2.96 11.27 23.56
CA LEU A 619 -3.48 9.92 23.78
C LEU A 619 -3.91 9.75 25.23
N ARG A 620 -5.19 9.52 25.48
CA ARG A 620 -5.75 9.37 26.84
C ARG A 620 -6.16 7.93 27.14
N LEU A 621 -5.76 7.42 28.30
CA LEU A 621 -6.11 6.08 28.78
C LEU A 621 -7.10 6.18 29.93
N LEU A 622 -8.23 5.51 29.79
CA LEU A 622 -9.28 5.51 30.81
C LEU A 622 -9.33 4.15 31.51
N GLY A 623 -8.92 4.13 32.77
CA GLY A 623 -8.89 2.99 33.67
C GLY A 623 -10.24 2.29 33.84
N ARG A 624 -10.19 1.06 34.37
CA ARG A 624 -11.39 0.24 34.59
C ARG A 624 -12.08 0.49 35.93
N GLY A 625 -11.48 1.32 36.79
CA GLY A 625 -11.86 1.45 38.20
C GLY A 625 -11.56 0.18 39.00
N ARG A 626 -10.57 -0.61 38.55
CA ARG A 626 -9.91 -1.71 39.26
C ARG A 626 -8.44 -1.70 38.88
N SER A 627 -7.62 -2.41 39.66
CA SER A 627 -6.19 -2.59 39.40
C SER A 627 -5.87 -2.86 37.92
N ASP A 628 -5.10 -1.95 37.35
CA ASP A 628 -4.68 -1.88 35.98
C ASP A 628 -3.15 -1.97 35.89
N PHE A 629 -2.67 -2.55 34.80
CA PHE A 629 -1.25 -2.57 34.44
C PHE A 629 -1.09 -1.76 33.16
N ILE A 630 -0.34 -0.67 33.24
CA ILE A 630 -0.11 0.26 32.15
C ILE A 630 1.40 0.38 31.97
N SER A 631 1.88 0.17 30.75
CA SER A 631 3.28 0.39 30.39
C SER A 631 3.34 1.19 29.11
N ILE A 632 4.09 2.29 29.13
CA ILE A 632 4.23 3.24 28.03
C ILE A 632 5.70 3.23 27.61
N GLY A 633 5.93 2.85 26.35
CA GLY A 633 7.23 2.79 25.73
C GLY A 633 7.36 3.77 24.57
N ASP A 634 8.41 3.59 23.77
CA ASP A 634 8.63 4.40 22.57
C ASP A 634 7.59 4.03 21.50
N GLY A 635 6.61 4.91 21.28
CA GLY A 635 5.48 4.71 20.35
C GLY A 635 4.62 3.48 20.63
N THR A 636 4.71 2.90 21.83
CA THR A 636 4.04 1.65 22.19
C THR A 636 3.37 1.76 23.56
N LEU A 637 2.26 1.08 23.71
CA LEU A 637 1.45 1.05 24.92
C LEU A 637 0.99 -0.38 25.21
N ARG A 638 1.06 -0.77 26.47
CA ARG A 638 0.37 -1.95 27.00
C ARG A 638 -0.60 -1.53 28.08
N PHE A 639 -1.88 -1.84 27.88
CA PHE A 639 -2.93 -1.63 28.87
C PHE A 639 -3.60 -2.97 29.21
N ASN A 640 -3.16 -3.58 30.31
CA ASN A 640 -3.49 -4.95 30.69
C ASN A 640 -3.10 -5.96 29.59
N ARG A 641 -4.06 -6.43 28.79
CA ARG A 641 -3.85 -7.36 27.66
C ARG A 641 -3.97 -6.69 26.30
N LEU A 642 -4.30 -5.40 26.29
CA LEU A 642 -4.39 -4.60 25.08
C LEU A 642 -3.01 -4.08 24.74
N SER A 643 -2.62 -4.29 23.48
CA SER A 643 -1.44 -3.65 22.88
C SER A 643 -1.92 -2.51 22.01
N ALA A 644 -1.22 -1.38 22.06
CA ALA A 644 -1.43 -0.29 21.12
C ALA A 644 -0.08 0.29 20.66
N THR A 645 -0.05 0.78 19.43
CA THR A 645 0.99 1.68 18.92
C THR A 645 0.42 3.08 18.79
N PHE A 646 1.28 4.08 18.93
CA PHE A 646 0.90 5.46 18.67
C PHE A 646 2.05 6.24 18.03
N GLY A 647 1.70 7.15 17.13
CA GLY A 647 2.59 8.10 16.47
C GLY A 647 1.95 9.48 16.42
N ASP A 648 2.79 10.50 16.22
CA ASP A 648 2.37 11.90 16.12
C ASP A 648 1.49 12.35 17.30
N VAL A 649 1.92 12.04 18.52
CA VAL A 649 1.25 12.44 19.77
C VAL A 649 2.27 13.13 20.66
N GLU A 650 1.91 14.27 21.24
CA GLU A 650 2.80 15.11 22.04
C GLU A 650 2.76 14.73 23.53
N ALA A 651 1.68 14.11 24.01
CA ALA A 651 1.56 13.67 25.40
C ALA A 651 0.64 12.45 25.57
N VAL A 652 0.95 11.61 26.56
CA VAL A 652 0.06 10.53 27.00
C VAL A 652 -0.56 10.87 28.35
N GLU A 653 -1.89 10.84 28.41
CA GLU A 653 -2.68 11.04 29.62
C GLU A 653 -3.17 9.69 30.16
N VAL A 654 -3.05 9.46 31.47
CA VAL A 654 -3.55 8.26 32.15
C VAL A 654 -4.48 8.65 33.27
N ASP A 655 -5.74 8.26 33.18
CA ASP A 655 -6.71 8.29 34.28
C ASP A 655 -6.94 6.84 34.74
N ALA A 656 -6.18 6.37 35.74
CA ALA A 656 -6.27 4.99 36.21
C ALA A 656 -7.54 4.70 37.05
N ARG A 657 -8.18 5.77 37.55
CA ARG A 657 -9.44 5.81 38.30
C ARG A 657 -9.40 5.14 39.67
N GLY A 658 -9.23 3.83 39.76
CA GLY A 658 -9.18 3.19 41.05
C GLY A 658 -8.85 1.71 41.01
N GLY A 659 -8.61 1.13 42.18
CA GLY A 659 -7.80 -0.07 42.32
C GLY A 659 -6.34 0.30 42.55
N SER A 660 -5.52 -0.65 43.03
CA SER A 660 -4.07 -0.45 43.12
C SER A 660 -3.45 -0.66 41.76
N ASP A 661 -3.02 0.42 41.11
CA ASP A 661 -2.58 0.44 39.73
C ASP A 661 -1.05 0.40 39.63
N TYR A 662 -0.55 -0.11 38.50
CA TYR A 662 0.86 -0.07 38.14
C TYR A 662 1.01 0.64 36.79
N VAL A 663 1.67 1.79 36.81
CA VAL A 663 1.97 2.59 35.62
C VAL A 663 3.48 2.71 35.49
N ASP A 664 4.02 2.26 34.35
CA ASP A 664 5.45 2.33 34.04
C ASP A 664 5.66 3.10 32.74
N GLY A 665 6.00 4.37 32.88
CA GLY A 665 6.32 5.31 31.82
C GLY A 665 7.81 5.42 31.50
N SER A 666 8.65 4.59 32.11
CA SER A 666 10.11 4.79 32.12
C SER A 666 10.78 4.73 30.74
N ARG A 667 10.05 4.29 29.71
CA ARG A 667 10.48 4.20 28.32
C ARG A 667 9.65 5.08 27.38
N SER A 668 8.78 5.93 27.90
CA SER A 668 7.96 6.82 27.10
C SER A 668 8.85 7.77 26.29
N SER A 669 8.51 7.97 25.01
CA SER A 669 9.13 8.98 24.14
C SER A 669 8.45 10.35 24.21
N VAL A 670 7.43 10.50 25.05
CA VAL A 670 6.64 11.73 25.26
C VAL A 670 6.37 11.97 26.75
N PRO A 671 6.12 13.22 27.18
CA PRO A 671 5.73 13.53 28.56
C PRO A 671 4.40 12.88 28.97
N LEU A 672 4.26 12.66 30.27
CA LEU A 672 3.13 11.94 30.86
C LEU A 672 2.31 12.82 31.81
N ILE A 673 0.99 12.67 31.73
CA ILE A 673 0.04 13.25 32.69
C ILE A 673 -0.72 12.09 33.33
N ILE A 674 -0.48 11.80 34.60
CA ILE A 674 -0.97 10.58 35.26
C ILE A 674 -1.82 10.94 36.47
N ALA A 675 -3.01 10.37 36.55
CA ALA A 675 -3.85 10.32 37.75
C ALA A 675 -4.04 8.86 38.19
N GLY A 676 -3.44 8.49 39.33
CA GLY A 676 -3.55 7.15 39.94
C GLY A 676 -4.96 6.86 40.48
N GLY A 677 -5.61 7.87 41.06
CA GLY A 677 -7.01 7.76 41.48
C GLY A 677 -7.14 7.13 42.87
N ASN A 678 -7.92 6.06 43.04
CA ASN A 678 -8.11 5.42 44.35
C ASN A 678 -7.36 4.10 44.45
N GLY A 679 -6.35 3.96 45.28
CA GLY A 679 -5.58 2.73 45.27
C GLY A 679 -4.34 2.76 46.14
N HIS A 680 -3.46 1.79 45.93
CA HIS A 680 -2.10 1.90 46.41
C HIS A 680 -1.27 1.77 45.16
N ASP A 681 -0.95 2.90 44.56
CA ASP A 681 -0.51 2.95 43.18
C ASP A 681 1.02 2.95 43.11
N ARG A 682 1.53 2.37 42.03
CA ARG A 682 2.96 2.39 41.70
C ARG A 682 3.11 3.06 40.36
N ILE A 683 3.69 4.25 40.36
CA ILE A 683 3.80 5.08 39.17
C ILE A 683 5.27 5.42 38.94
N ALA A 684 5.76 5.13 37.75
CA ALA A 684 7.00 5.68 37.23
C ALA A 684 6.67 6.60 36.05
N GLY A 685 7.17 7.83 36.12
CA GLY A 685 7.13 8.82 35.04
C GLY A 685 8.09 8.45 33.90
N SER A 686 8.60 9.45 33.22
CA SER A 686 9.35 9.37 31.97
C SER A 686 10.68 10.12 32.09
N GLN A 687 11.34 10.39 30.97
CA GLN A 687 12.54 11.22 30.93
C GLN A 687 12.25 12.70 30.63
N PHE A 688 10.97 13.06 30.59
CA PHE A 688 10.48 14.40 30.29
C PHE A 688 9.79 14.99 31.52
N ALA A 689 9.45 16.28 31.47
CA ALA A 689 8.68 16.90 32.54
C ALA A 689 7.26 16.33 32.61
N ASP A 690 6.96 15.62 33.69
CA ASP A 690 5.68 14.95 33.91
C ASP A 690 4.80 15.65 34.94
N LEU A 691 3.49 15.38 34.86
CA LEU A 691 2.50 15.74 35.89
C LEU A 691 1.89 14.47 36.47
N ILE A 692 2.17 14.17 37.74
CA ILE A 692 1.72 12.94 38.39
C ILE A 692 0.91 13.24 39.66
N LEU A 693 -0.31 12.71 39.71
CA LEU A 693 -1.21 12.76 40.85
C LEU A 693 -1.43 11.34 41.38
N GLY A 694 -0.96 11.03 42.59
CA GLY A 694 -1.16 9.73 43.25
C GLY A 694 -2.63 9.49 43.56
N GLY A 695 -3.24 10.40 44.31
CA GLY A 695 -4.67 10.38 44.60
C GLY A 695 -4.93 9.88 46.02
N ASN A 696 -5.76 8.84 46.18
CA ASN A 696 -6.10 8.29 47.47
C ASN A 696 -5.37 6.97 47.70
N GLY A 697 -4.50 6.93 48.71
CA GLY A 697 -4.04 5.73 49.38
C GLY A 697 -2.58 5.79 49.80
N HIS A 698 -1.76 4.84 49.37
CA HIS A 698 -0.38 4.75 49.85
C HIS A 698 0.47 4.49 48.62
N ASP A 699 0.86 5.59 48.00
CA ASP A 699 1.32 5.56 46.63
C ASP A 699 2.85 5.62 46.61
N ILE A 700 3.44 4.97 45.60
CA ILE A 700 4.87 5.00 45.33
C ILE A 700 5.03 5.62 43.95
N ILE A 701 5.62 6.81 43.91
CA ILE A 701 5.72 7.61 42.69
C ILE A 701 7.17 8.02 42.47
N ALA A 702 7.67 7.78 41.25
CA ALA A 702 8.98 8.25 40.81
C ALA A 702 8.83 9.06 39.52
N GLY A 703 9.28 10.31 39.50
CA GLY A 703 9.28 11.19 38.31
C GLY A 703 10.29 10.72 37.26
N LEU A 704 11.52 10.45 37.72
CA LEU A 704 12.68 9.93 36.98
C LEU A 704 13.58 11.04 36.43
N ALA A 705 13.45 11.47 35.18
CA ALA A 705 14.25 12.57 34.68
C ALA A 705 13.33 13.61 34.07
N GLY A 706 13.67 14.88 34.21
CA GLY A 706 12.77 15.98 33.81
C GLY A 706 12.48 16.86 35.00
N ASN A 707 11.77 17.96 34.77
CA ASN A 707 11.34 18.83 35.86
C ASN A 707 9.90 18.46 36.19
N ASP A 708 9.73 17.56 37.15
CA ASP A 708 8.46 16.90 37.39
C ASP A 708 7.61 17.65 38.43
N LEU A 709 6.30 17.52 38.29
CA LEU A 709 5.37 17.82 39.37
C LEU A 709 4.70 16.54 39.86
N ILE A 710 4.92 16.23 41.14
CA ILE A 710 4.37 15.05 41.78
C ILE A 710 3.53 15.46 42.98
N VAL A 711 2.26 15.05 43.01
CA VAL A 711 1.34 15.24 44.12
C VAL A 711 0.92 13.88 44.67
N GLY A 712 1.33 13.53 45.90
CA GLY A 712 1.00 12.25 46.54
C GLY A 712 -0.50 12.09 46.80
N GLY A 713 -1.11 13.08 47.47
CA GLY A 713 -2.56 13.13 47.66
C GLY A 713 -2.98 12.79 49.07
N ASN A 714 -3.74 11.72 49.31
CA ASN A 714 -4.14 11.30 50.65
C ASN A 714 -3.49 9.97 51.02
N GLY A 715 -2.70 9.95 52.09
CA GLY A 715 -2.42 8.77 52.89
C GLY A 715 -0.98 8.68 53.38
N ARG A 716 -0.14 7.85 52.78
CA ARG A 716 1.27 7.71 53.22
C ARG A 716 2.08 7.38 52.00
N ASP A 717 2.53 8.45 51.37
CA ASP A 717 3.04 8.37 50.02
C ASP A 717 4.57 8.42 50.03
N MET A 718 5.18 7.84 49.00
CA MET A 718 6.62 7.82 48.81
C MET A 718 6.92 8.39 47.43
N LEU A 719 7.42 9.63 47.40
CA LEU A 719 7.63 10.42 46.20
C LEU A 719 9.13 10.60 45.94
N PHE A 720 9.56 10.32 44.71
CA PHE A 720 10.94 10.52 44.26
C PHE A 720 10.92 11.41 43.02
N GLY A 721 11.55 12.59 43.06
CA GLY A 721 11.76 13.41 41.86
C GLY A 721 12.80 12.78 40.93
N ASN A 722 13.96 12.47 41.50
CA ASN A 722 15.16 11.91 40.88
C ASN A 722 16.04 12.95 40.16
N MET A 723 16.02 13.09 38.84
CA MET A 723 16.90 14.03 38.12
C MET A 723 16.11 15.18 37.51
N GLY A 724 16.52 16.41 37.81
CA GLY A 724 15.89 17.63 37.30
C GLY A 724 15.40 18.50 38.45
N ASP A 725 14.79 19.64 38.12
CA ASP A 725 14.28 20.56 39.13
C ASP A 725 12.81 20.22 39.43
N ASP A 726 12.58 19.46 40.50
CA ASP A 726 11.28 18.84 40.77
C ASP A 726 10.43 19.61 41.79
N ILE A 727 9.11 19.47 41.69
CA ILE A 727 8.15 19.92 42.71
C ILE A 727 7.43 18.69 43.27
N LEU A 728 7.67 18.39 44.55
CA LEU A 728 7.07 17.26 45.26
C LEU A 728 6.11 17.76 46.33
N ILE A 729 4.86 17.34 46.25
CA ILE A 729 3.78 17.75 47.14
C ILE A 729 3.20 16.52 47.84
N GLY A 730 3.52 16.33 49.12
CA GLY A 730 3.23 15.08 49.84
C GLY A 730 1.75 14.76 49.96
N GLY A 731 0.94 15.75 50.34
CA GLY A 731 -0.50 15.54 50.55
C GLY A 731 -0.88 15.38 52.02
N ARG A 732 -2.11 14.97 52.28
CA ARG A 732 -2.54 14.64 53.64
C ARG A 732 -1.90 13.32 54.04
N GLY A 733 -1.12 13.32 55.12
CA GLY A 733 -0.59 12.08 55.63
C GLY A 733 0.79 12.16 56.22
N ARG A 734 1.46 11.00 56.26
CA ARG A 734 2.88 10.92 56.63
C ARG A 734 3.63 10.39 55.42
N ASP A 735 4.19 11.33 54.67
CA ASP A 735 4.78 11.08 53.36
C ASP A 735 6.30 11.19 53.42
N TRP A 736 6.95 10.49 52.51
CA TRP A 736 8.39 10.55 52.27
C TRP A 736 8.63 11.18 50.91
N LEU A 737 9.33 12.32 50.90
CA LEU A 737 9.68 13.05 49.69
C LEU A 737 11.20 12.99 49.53
N PHE A 738 11.65 12.74 48.31
CA PHE A 738 13.05 12.71 47.94
C PHE A 738 13.21 13.43 46.60
N GLY A 739 13.60 14.70 46.62
CA GLY A 739 13.83 15.52 45.42
C GLY A 739 14.86 14.88 44.49
N GLY A 740 16.06 14.64 45.00
CA GLY A 740 17.12 13.96 44.25
C GLY A 740 18.20 14.94 43.80
N ALA A 741 18.47 15.00 42.50
CA ALA A 741 19.50 15.80 41.88
C ALA A 741 18.88 16.94 41.05
N GLY A 742 19.01 18.16 41.55
CA GLY A 742 18.51 19.39 40.93
C GLY A 742 18.18 20.43 42.00
N GLU A 743 17.51 21.51 41.61
CA GLU A 743 16.92 22.48 42.52
C GLU A 743 15.46 22.11 42.83
N ASP A 744 15.27 21.23 43.82
CA ASP A 744 13.96 20.66 44.15
C ASP A 744 13.18 21.48 45.18
N VAL A 745 11.84 21.44 45.06
CA VAL A 745 10.89 22.01 46.01
C VAL A 745 10.03 20.91 46.63
N GLU A 746 10.30 20.58 47.89
CA GLU A 746 9.53 19.59 48.66
C GLU A 746 8.54 20.28 49.62
N LEU A 747 7.24 20.05 49.40
CA LEU A 747 6.13 20.57 50.21
C LEU A 747 5.43 19.42 50.93
N GLN A 748 5.74 19.21 52.20
CA GLN A 748 5.07 18.22 53.03
C GLN A 748 3.68 18.72 53.46
N GLY A 749 2.64 17.91 53.30
CA GLY A 749 1.33 18.26 53.83
C GLY A 749 1.20 17.95 55.32
N GLY A 750 0.28 18.66 55.97
CA GLY A 750 0.22 18.78 57.42
C GLY A 750 -0.02 17.47 58.16
N PHE A 751 0.67 17.34 59.31
CA PHE A 751 0.35 16.33 60.32
C PHE A 751 -1.12 16.47 60.76
N PRO A 752 -1.80 15.38 61.20
CA PRO A 752 -3.21 15.45 61.58
C PRO A 752 -3.55 16.37 62.76
N ASP A 753 -2.57 16.98 63.44
CA ASP A 753 -2.79 17.65 64.73
C ASP A 753 -2.18 19.06 64.89
N GLU A 754 -1.54 19.70 63.89
CA GLU A 754 -1.08 21.09 64.07
C GLU A 754 -1.30 22.02 62.84
N ASP A 755 -2.15 23.01 63.10
CA ASP A 755 -2.15 24.42 62.67
C ASP A 755 -2.72 24.83 61.30
N GLU A 756 -3.71 25.75 61.38
CA GLU A 756 -4.51 26.43 60.35
C GLU A 756 -3.69 27.30 59.35
N ARG A 757 -2.39 27.05 59.17
CA ARG A 757 -1.51 27.83 58.27
C ARG A 757 -1.03 27.11 57.03
N THR A 758 -1.21 25.79 56.91
CA THR A 758 -0.89 25.04 55.68
C THR A 758 -2.10 24.93 54.74
N GLY A 759 -3.33 25.06 55.25
CA GLY A 759 -4.55 25.02 54.44
C GLY A 759 -4.61 26.08 53.33
N SER A 760 -4.03 27.27 53.52
CA SER A 760 -4.05 28.31 52.49
C SER A 760 -3.14 28.03 51.28
N LEU A 761 -2.01 27.33 51.47
CA LEU A 761 -1.12 26.97 50.37
C LEU A 761 -1.66 25.76 49.59
N TRP A 762 -2.34 24.83 50.29
CA TRP A 762 -3.10 23.75 49.66
C TRP A 762 -4.26 24.26 48.81
N ASP A 763 -5.05 25.22 49.31
CA ASP A 763 -6.17 25.79 48.57
C ASP A 763 -5.71 26.77 47.46
N GLU A 764 -4.61 27.51 47.63
CA GLU A 764 -4.04 28.39 46.59
C GLU A 764 -3.30 27.62 45.48
N ALA A 765 -2.63 26.50 45.81
CA ALA A 765 -2.15 25.55 44.82
C ALA A 765 -3.35 24.88 44.13
N LEU A 766 -4.28 24.26 44.84
CA LEU A 766 -5.44 23.65 44.20
C LEU A 766 -6.25 24.63 43.32
N ALA A 767 -6.35 25.91 43.69
CA ALA A 767 -7.01 26.96 42.89
C ALA A 767 -6.20 27.46 41.67
N ARG A 768 -4.87 27.53 41.75
CA ARG A 768 -4.01 27.82 40.58
C ARG A 768 -3.98 26.67 39.57
N TRP A 769 -4.14 25.45 40.08
CA TRP A 769 -4.04 24.21 39.32
C TRP A 769 -5.41 23.70 38.85
N GLN A 770 -6.51 24.22 39.39
CA GLN A 770 -7.87 23.96 38.91
C GLN A 770 -8.03 24.35 37.44
N ASP A 771 -7.40 25.43 36.98
CA ASP A 771 -7.48 25.86 35.58
C ASP A 771 -6.73 24.90 34.64
N ASP A 772 -5.58 24.36 35.08
CA ASP A 772 -4.87 23.33 34.32
C ASP A 772 -5.63 21.99 34.40
N LEU A 773 -6.05 21.53 35.58
CA LEU A 773 -6.85 20.31 35.74
C LEU A 773 -8.21 20.35 35.01
N LEU A 774 -8.85 21.52 34.92
CA LEU A 774 -10.05 21.75 34.07
C LEU A 774 -9.69 21.79 32.59
N ARG A 775 -8.55 22.37 32.21
CA ARG A 775 -8.02 22.38 30.83
C ARG A 775 -7.60 20.96 30.37
N TYR A 776 -7.18 20.10 31.29
CA TYR A 776 -6.84 18.69 31.10
C TYR A 776 -8.03 17.73 31.36
N GLY A 777 -9.21 18.24 31.75
CA GLY A 777 -10.41 17.41 31.97
C GLY A 777 -10.26 16.33 33.06
N LEU A 778 -9.51 16.61 34.11
CA LEU A 778 -9.19 15.72 35.23
C LEU A 778 -9.99 16.01 36.52
N LEU A 779 -10.89 17.01 36.49
CA LEU A 779 -11.79 17.41 37.59
C LEU A 779 -13.28 17.34 37.22
#